data_AF-A0A9P7KEV9-F1
#
_entry.id   AF-A0A9P7KEV9-F1
#
_cell.length_a   1.000
_cell.length_b   1.000
_cell.length_c   1.000
_cell.angle_alpha   90.00
_cell.angle_beta   90.00
_cell.angle_gamma   90.00
#
_symmetry.space_group_name_H-M   'P 1'
#
loop_
_entity.id
_entity.type
_entity.pdbx_description
1 polymer ?
#
loop_
_entity_poly.entity_id
_entity_poly.type
_entity_poly.pdbx_seq_one_letter_code
_entity_poly.pdbx_strand_id
1 'polypeptide(L)'
;CDHQDVERELFNCAVRFGPDNSCVPAIISTASESCRIIVTNLPANISELEAIELVETIDGLEFRHENITTMDVFETGLNLLIKFVTPQDAVKAVIKLHGQTYDSRPLTARLVTESVMKPLDCTTVKITWPAPSLSVWVYYPSITIAKMHEKRLEGHLFHGRKLKASFSRPRPQDKNFAVKISNLLVDADKAAIEELSQSSTVHRNAPTYEGCPLDAIRDTLAARGSLEDFHRLPIDSLRPRHVAFARFDEGLDHVLEVHGVAQSFLGKGSLSLQKVFYANYKISARRYQAVRGVLEKIRETCGADVQGKCTIRVLDAGEPVDIHLDADAEDAATFAAVNSEVQEALRGQVMMNGAEALWYEYFDLQSSARTIEKINKDTSYFIKLDSRRQLIRVLGDEDSRARAQGIIVKLLKKVRALRHVVPLDLPELRFLVDGGYATLQESLGEQKVTLDVAVPELVVRGDDADLQKAKAALAAAASSAHNDAEPHIHSVPSGGGDGESDTAVTCPICRRAPRTPIMTCGHVYCMPCLQHLLHKSAGLHFVPPRCIASSSLSSSSEYIPLECGEHDIPYHIIRDLLPTVAKEALLRSAFLAHVRARPEEFFFCPTPHCETVYRGVADDRSSGHGGSGQEVYAYRCPTCRAKVCAGCQQEYHEGAECTASMVSRCS
;
A
#
# COMPACT_ATOMS: atom_id res chain seq x y z
N CYS A 1 37.62 11.02 -14.04
CA CYS A 1 36.40 10.62 -14.78
C CYS A 1 35.23 10.87 -13.84
N ASP A 2 34.36 11.82 -14.17
CA ASP A 2 33.13 12.06 -13.42
C ASP A 2 32.25 10.81 -13.53
N HIS A 3 32.23 10.02 -12.45
CA HIS A 3 31.29 8.93 -12.34
C HIS A 3 29.93 9.54 -12.01
N GLN A 4 29.09 9.64 -13.03
CA GLN A 4 27.74 10.21 -12.91
C GLN A 4 26.94 9.38 -11.91
N ASP A 5 26.50 10.01 -10.82
CA ASP A 5 25.54 9.44 -9.88
C ASP A 5 24.34 8.84 -10.63
N VAL A 6 23.91 7.64 -10.22
CA VAL A 6 22.79 6.97 -10.87
C VAL A 6 21.53 7.16 -10.05
N GLU A 7 20.64 7.97 -10.58
CA GLU A 7 19.30 8.15 -10.07
C GLU A 7 18.31 7.16 -10.72
N ARG A 8 17.47 6.53 -9.92
CA ARG A 8 16.41 5.62 -10.36
C ARG A 8 15.14 5.85 -9.56
N GLU A 9 14.02 5.67 -10.20
CA GLU A 9 12.73 5.58 -9.51
C GLU A 9 12.46 4.12 -9.13
N LEU A 10 12.41 3.83 -7.83
CA LEU A 10 12.13 2.50 -7.29
C LEU A 10 11.09 2.62 -6.18
N PHE A 11 10.01 1.84 -6.26
CA PHE A 11 8.93 1.83 -5.25
C PHE A 11 8.38 3.24 -4.94
N ASN A 12 8.29 4.10 -5.97
CA ASN A 12 7.86 5.50 -5.87
C ASN A 12 8.77 6.38 -4.99
N CYS A 13 10.06 6.02 -4.93
CA CYS A 13 11.14 6.79 -4.35
C CYS A 13 12.17 7.13 -5.44
N ALA A 14 12.74 8.33 -5.38
CA ALA A 14 13.95 8.67 -6.12
C ALA A 14 15.15 8.14 -5.32
N VAL A 15 15.94 7.26 -5.95
CA VAL A 15 17.04 6.55 -5.31
C VAL A 15 18.32 6.86 -6.07
N ARG A 16 19.28 7.45 -5.36
CA ARG A 16 20.64 7.66 -5.85
C ARG A 16 21.53 6.54 -5.34
N PHE A 17 22.10 5.77 -6.27
CA PHE A 17 23.07 4.72 -5.96
C PHE A 17 24.48 5.30 -6.01
N GLY A 18 25.21 5.18 -4.89
CA GLY A 18 26.64 5.46 -4.66
C GLY A 18 27.30 6.70 -5.31
N PRO A 19 28.01 7.56 -4.55
CA PRO A 19 29.06 8.42 -5.11
C PRO A 19 30.38 7.65 -5.39
N ASP A 20 30.63 6.55 -4.66
CA ASP A 20 31.88 5.75 -4.74
C ASP A 20 31.80 4.60 -5.76
N ASN A 21 30.95 4.72 -6.78
CA ASN A 21 30.66 3.65 -7.73
C ASN A 21 30.09 2.36 -7.07
N SER A 22 29.31 2.33 -5.98
CA SER A 22 28.66 1.06 -5.55
C SER A 22 27.22 0.95 -6.05
N CYS A 23 26.65 -0.26 -6.05
CA CYS A 23 25.22 -0.47 -6.29
C CYS A 23 24.37 -0.37 -5.00
N VAL A 24 24.91 0.28 -3.96
CA VAL A 24 24.23 0.49 -2.68
C VAL A 24 23.47 1.82 -2.71
N PRO A 25 22.20 1.88 -2.25
CA PRO A 25 21.49 3.14 -2.13
C PRO A 25 22.22 4.10 -1.19
N ALA A 26 22.52 5.31 -1.68
CA ALA A 26 23.19 6.37 -0.92
C ALA A 26 22.20 7.44 -0.45
N ILE A 27 21.27 7.86 -1.33
CA ILE A 27 20.17 8.77 -0.99
C ILE A 27 18.86 8.16 -1.46
N ILE A 28 17.85 8.15 -0.58
CA ILE A 28 16.47 7.78 -0.90
C ILE A 28 15.58 8.96 -0.55
N SER A 29 14.92 9.52 -1.55
CA SER A 29 13.85 10.49 -1.37
C SER A 29 12.50 9.82 -1.66
N THR A 30 11.63 9.83 -0.66
CA THR A 30 10.29 9.22 -0.76
C THR A 30 9.27 10.23 -1.28
N ALA A 31 8.17 9.79 -1.88
CA ALA A 31 7.11 10.72 -2.29
C ALA A 31 6.32 11.33 -1.12
N SER A 32 6.51 10.81 0.11
CA SER A 32 6.03 11.43 1.36
C SER A 32 6.88 12.61 1.82
N GLU A 33 8.05 12.80 1.22
CA GLU A 33 8.96 13.86 1.57
C GLU A 33 8.74 15.06 0.66
N SER A 34 8.73 16.25 1.25
CA SER A 34 8.72 17.49 0.49
C SER A 34 9.95 18.29 0.86
N CYS A 35 10.63 18.80 -0.15
CA CYS A 35 11.61 19.85 0.07
C CYS A 35 10.94 21.19 0.39
N ARG A 36 9.60 21.28 0.41
CA ARG A 36 8.87 22.54 0.58
C ARG A 36 8.16 22.56 1.92
N ILE A 37 8.19 23.69 2.61
CA ILE A 37 7.38 23.96 3.80
C ILE A 37 6.50 25.18 3.56
N ILE A 38 5.36 25.25 4.22
CA ILE A 38 4.57 26.46 4.35
C ILE A 38 4.66 26.96 5.79
N VAL A 39 5.02 28.22 5.95
CA VAL A 39 5.04 28.94 7.23
C VAL A 39 3.88 29.92 7.21
N THR A 40 3.04 29.84 8.23
CA THR A 40 1.79 30.61 8.34
C THR A 40 1.79 31.40 9.65
N ASN A 41 0.88 32.39 9.75
CA ASN A 41 0.76 33.33 10.87
C ASN A 41 1.87 34.38 10.97
N LEU A 42 2.53 34.71 9.85
CA LEU A 42 3.48 35.83 9.78
C LEU A 42 2.74 37.18 9.71
N PRO A 43 3.34 38.30 10.16
CA PRO A 43 2.79 39.63 9.94
C PRO A 43 2.62 39.96 8.45
N ALA A 44 1.54 40.66 8.08
CA ALA A 44 1.25 40.98 6.68
C ALA A 44 2.28 41.93 6.03
N ASN A 45 3.10 42.60 6.84
CA ASN A 45 4.09 43.59 6.43
C ASN A 45 5.55 43.07 6.47
N ILE A 46 5.76 41.77 6.69
CA ILE A 46 7.12 41.20 6.66
C ILE A 46 7.74 41.39 5.26
N SER A 47 8.99 41.86 5.23
CA SER A 47 9.75 42.04 4.00
C SER A 47 10.37 40.72 3.52
N GLU A 48 10.75 40.66 2.25
CA GLU A 48 11.44 39.50 1.66
C GLU A 48 12.79 39.22 2.37
N LEU A 49 13.50 40.27 2.79
CA LEU A 49 14.75 40.15 3.53
C LEU A 49 14.53 39.56 4.93
N GLU A 50 13.52 40.02 5.66
CA GLU A 50 13.18 39.48 6.98
C GLU A 50 12.69 38.02 6.89
N ALA A 51 12.00 37.66 5.82
CA ALA A 51 11.61 36.27 5.54
C ALA A 51 12.82 35.37 5.26
N ILE A 52 13.84 35.87 4.56
CA ILE A 52 15.11 35.18 4.35
C ILE A 52 15.86 35.02 5.68
N GLU A 53 16.03 36.10 6.44
CA GLU A 53 16.73 36.08 7.73
C GLU A 53 16.10 35.07 8.70
N LEU A 54 14.75 34.98 8.73
CA LEU A 54 14.03 33.99 9.53
C LEU A 54 14.48 32.55 9.24
N VAL A 55 14.75 32.21 7.97
CA VAL A 55 15.22 30.89 7.56
C VAL A 55 16.72 30.71 7.81
N GLU A 56 17.52 31.77 7.63
CA GLU A 56 18.97 31.77 7.88
C GLU A 56 19.34 31.54 9.34
N THR A 57 18.46 31.89 10.28
CA THR A 57 18.68 31.60 11.71
C THR A 57 18.79 30.11 12.03
N ILE A 58 18.46 29.22 11.08
CA ILE A 58 18.46 27.78 11.27
C ILE A 58 19.82 27.21 10.87
N ASP A 59 20.70 27.02 11.85
CA ASP A 59 22.02 26.41 11.63
C ASP A 59 21.95 25.06 10.89
N GLY A 60 22.82 24.90 9.89
CA GLY A 60 23.06 23.65 9.18
C GLY A 60 22.07 23.33 8.07
N LEU A 61 21.36 24.32 7.52
CA LEU A 61 20.49 24.14 6.36
C LEU A 61 21.15 24.67 5.08
N GLU A 62 21.13 23.85 4.03
CA GLU A 62 21.40 24.33 2.67
C GLU A 62 20.09 24.85 2.06
N PHE A 63 20.01 26.17 1.84
CA PHE A 63 18.89 26.81 1.18
C PHE A 63 19.38 27.95 0.28
N ARG A 64 18.57 28.34 -0.71
CA ARG A 64 18.87 29.47 -1.61
C ARG A 64 17.78 30.54 -1.47
N HIS A 65 18.15 31.81 -1.52
CA HIS A 65 17.21 32.94 -1.38
C HIS A 65 16.06 32.90 -2.40
N GLU A 66 16.36 32.46 -3.63
CA GLU A 66 15.40 32.28 -4.74
C GLU A 66 14.29 31.24 -4.48
N ASN A 67 14.34 30.53 -3.36
CA ASN A 67 13.40 29.47 -3.02
C ASN A 67 12.28 29.88 -2.05
N ILE A 68 12.20 31.16 -1.66
CA ILE A 68 11.10 31.69 -0.86
C ILE A 68 10.05 32.30 -1.80
N THR A 69 8.79 31.92 -1.62
CA THR A 69 7.66 32.45 -2.40
C THR A 69 6.52 32.81 -1.47
N THR A 70 6.05 34.04 -1.56
CA THR A 70 4.83 34.48 -0.87
C THR A 70 3.60 33.86 -1.54
N MET A 71 2.78 33.12 -0.78
CA MET A 71 1.60 32.44 -1.33
C MET A 71 0.33 33.29 -1.23
N ASP A 72 -0.01 33.75 -0.02
CA ASP A 72 -1.25 34.47 0.27
C ASP A 72 -1.02 35.60 1.27
N VAL A 73 -1.60 36.78 0.98
CA VAL A 73 -1.61 37.95 1.87
C VAL A 73 -3.04 38.15 2.37
N PHE A 74 -3.27 38.02 3.67
CA PHE A 74 -4.53 38.33 4.33
C PHE A 74 -4.42 39.66 5.08
N GLU A 75 -5.54 40.30 5.41
CA GLU A 75 -5.56 41.55 6.19
C GLU A 75 -4.78 41.44 7.52
N THR A 76 -4.68 40.24 8.08
CA THR A 76 -4.03 39.99 9.37
C THR A 76 -2.75 39.16 9.30
N GLY A 77 -2.31 38.68 8.13
CA GLY A 77 -1.07 37.88 8.06
C GLY A 77 -0.65 37.36 6.68
N LEU A 78 0.52 36.74 6.62
CA LEU A 78 1.19 36.24 5.42
C LEU A 78 1.47 34.73 5.50
N ASN A 79 1.38 34.03 4.38
CA ASN A 79 1.87 32.66 4.21
C ASN A 79 3.09 32.63 3.29
N LEU A 80 4.18 32.00 3.75
CA LEU A 80 5.41 31.78 2.96
C LEU A 80 5.56 30.32 2.57
N LEU A 81 5.93 30.07 1.32
CA LEU A 81 6.36 28.79 0.80
C LEU A 81 7.86 28.78 0.63
N ILE A 82 8.56 27.86 1.28
CA ILE A 82 10.03 27.82 1.30
C ILE A 82 10.48 26.47 0.75
N LYS A 83 11.40 26.46 -0.23
CA LYS A 83 11.97 25.24 -0.81
C LYS A 83 13.44 25.03 -0.38
N PHE A 84 13.72 23.89 0.24
CA PHE A 84 15.05 23.44 0.66
C PHE A 84 15.71 22.55 -0.39
N VAL A 85 17.01 22.30 -0.23
CA VAL A 85 17.78 21.39 -1.11
C VAL A 85 17.39 19.94 -0.84
N THR A 86 17.25 19.56 0.43
CA THR A 86 16.87 18.20 0.84
C THR A 86 15.57 18.18 1.64
N PRO A 87 14.79 17.09 1.61
CA PRO A 87 13.64 16.96 2.49
C PRO A 87 13.99 16.94 3.98
N GLN A 88 15.18 16.46 4.34
CA GLN A 88 15.67 16.49 5.72
C GLN A 88 15.81 17.92 6.22
N ASP A 89 16.27 18.83 5.37
CA ASP A 89 16.39 20.25 5.71
C ASP A 89 15.03 20.92 5.83
N ALA A 90 14.06 20.55 4.99
CA ALA A 90 12.68 20.97 5.14
C ALA A 90 12.05 20.49 6.47
N VAL A 91 12.29 19.23 6.86
CA VAL A 91 11.83 18.70 8.15
C VAL A 91 12.50 19.44 9.33
N LYS A 92 13.82 19.63 9.29
CA LYS A 92 14.53 20.42 10.31
C LYS A 92 13.98 21.85 10.41
N ALA A 93 13.66 22.47 9.28
CA ALA A 93 13.08 23.81 9.24
C ALA A 93 11.68 23.83 9.87
N VAL A 94 10.83 22.82 9.64
CA VAL A 94 9.55 22.69 10.35
C VAL A 94 9.77 22.57 11.86
N ILE A 95 10.68 21.69 12.31
CA ILE A 95 10.96 21.48 13.73
C ILE A 95 11.43 22.78 14.40
N LYS A 96 12.32 23.54 13.74
CA LYS A 96 12.84 24.77 14.34
C LYS A 96 11.82 25.92 14.27
N LEU A 97 11.05 26.07 13.18
CA LEU A 97 10.15 27.21 13.00
C LEU A 97 8.76 27.02 13.62
N HIS A 98 8.26 25.79 13.71
CA HIS A 98 6.93 25.53 14.26
C HIS A 98 6.88 25.87 15.75
N GLY A 99 5.94 26.70 16.17
CA GLY A 99 5.80 27.14 17.56
C GLY A 99 6.77 28.25 17.99
N GLN A 100 7.75 28.63 17.16
CA GLN A 100 8.58 29.81 17.44
C GLN A 100 7.75 31.09 17.35
N THR A 101 8.11 32.09 18.16
CA THR A 101 7.46 33.40 18.12
C THR A 101 8.21 34.35 17.19
N TYR A 102 7.51 34.93 16.23
CA TYR A 102 7.99 36.06 15.42
C TYR A 102 7.04 37.23 15.62
N ASP A 103 7.57 38.40 16.02
CA ASP A 103 6.78 39.58 16.38
C ASP A 103 5.62 39.27 17.36
N SER A 104 5.93 38.53 18.43
CA SER A 104 4.95 38.04 19.43
C SER A 104 3.84 37.14 18.90
N ARG A 105 3.95 36.61 17.67
CA ARG A 105 3.01 35.66 17.08
C ARG A 105 3.62 34.26 16.97
N PRO A 106 2.93 33.20 17.41
CA PRO A 106 3.41 31.83 17.24
C PRO A 106 3.29 31.43 15.76
N LEU A 107 4.41 31.06 15.15
CA LEU A 107 4.48 30.58 13.79
C LEU A 107 3.95 29.15 13.70
N THR A 108 3.28 28.85 12.59
CA THR A 108 2.91 27.47 12.24
C THR A 108 3.62 27.09 10.95
N ALA A 109 4.68 26.28 11.08
CA ALA A 109 5.37 25.67 9.95
C ALA A 109 4.87 24.24 9.71
N ARG A 110 4.72 23.83 8.45
CA ARG A 110 4.38 22.45 8.06
C ARG A 110 4.94 22.12 6.69
N LEU A 111 5.23 20.85 6.41
CA LEU A 111 5.64 20.41 5.08
C LEU A 111 4.51 20.68 4.07
N VAL A 112 4.84 21.20 2.89
CA VAL A 112 3.95 21.24 1.73
C VAL A 112 4.00 19.87 1.08
N THR A 113 3.32 18.95 1.74
CA THR A 113 3.05 17.63 1.20
C THR A 113 1.55 17.57 0.98
N GLU A 114 1.12 17.39 -0.26
CA GLU A 114 -0.27 17.01 -0.55
C GLU A 114 -0.64 15.66 0.11
N SER A 115 0.37 14.94 0.60
CA SER A 115 0.24 13.63 1.20
C SER A 115 0.13 13.64 2.72
N VAL A 116 0.60 14.66 3.45
CA VAL A 116 0.48 14.69 4.91
C VAL A 116 -0.75 15.48 5.29
N MET A 117 -1.78 14.77 5.74
CA MET A 117 -3.04 15.36 6.16
C MET A 117 -3.06 15.48 7.68
N LYS A 118 -3.77 16.51 8.17
CA LYS A 118 -4.12 16.62 9.59
C LYS A 118 -4.93 15.38 10.03
N PRO A 119 -4.89 14.99 11.32
CA PRO A 119 -5.87 14.07 11.86
C PRO A 119 -7.26 14.59 11.48
N LEU A 120 -8.02 13.78 10.78
CA LEU A 120 -9.38 14.14 10.42
C LEU A 120 -10.22 13.96 11.68
N ASP A 121 -10.65 15.09 12.26
CA ASP A 121 -11.92 15.14 12.94
C ASP A 121 -12.97 14.50 12.03
N CYS A 122 -14.01 13.90 12.59
CA CYS A 122 -15.11 13.28 11.85
C CYS A 122 -15.51 14.08 10.59
N THR A 123 -14.98 13.72 9.40
CA THR A 123 -15.16 14.51 8.16
C THR A 123 -16.14 13.87 7.18
N THR A 124 -16.78 12.80 7.62
CA THR A 124 -17.74 12.07 6.82
C THR A 124 -19.17 12.47 7.19
N VAL A 125 -20.00 12.65 6.17
CA VAL A 125 -21.45 12.85 6.32
C VAL A 125 -22.19 11.66 5.74
N LYS A 126 -23.09 11.11 6.54
CA LYS A 126 -24.11 10.15 6.13
C LYS A 126 -25.26 10.91 5.50
N ILE A 127 -25.53 10.62 4.24
CA ILE A 127 -26.55 11.23 3.42
C ILE A 127 -27.70 10.25 3.30
N THR A 128 -28.90 10.66 3.70
CA THR A 128 -30.10 9.84 3.59
C THR A 128 -31.19 10.59 2.83
N TRP A 129 -31.74 9.99 1.78
CA TRP A 129 -32.83 10.56 0.98
C TRP A 129 -33.97 9.56 0.79
N PRO A 130 -35.22 10.03 0.57
CA PRO A 130 -36.36 9.15 0.35
C PRO A 130 -36.26 8.45 -1.01
N ALA A 131 -36.66 7.18 -1.07
CA ALA A 131 -36.85 6.46 -2.33
C ALA A 131 -37.98 7.11 -3.16
N PRO A 132 -37.96 7.01 -4.51
CA PRO A 132 -39.03 7.57 -5.30
C PRO A 132 -40.33 6.83 -4.96
N SER A 133 -41.44 7.58 -4.90
CA SER A 133 -42.74 7.02 -4.56
C SER A 133 -43.84 7.53 -5.45
N LEU A 134 -44.84 6.67 -5.66
CA LEU A 134 -46.06 7.00 -6.37
C LEU A 134 -47.14 7.46 -5.37
N SER A 135 -47.99 8.37 -5.81
CA SER A 135 -49.25 8.66 -5.12
C SER A 135 -50.42 8.51 -6.07
N VAL A 136 -51.55 8.05 -5.55
CA VAL A 136 -52.78 7.83 -6.31
C VAL A 136 -53.96 8.46 -5.60
N TRP A 137 -54.94 8.91 -6.38
CA TRP A 137 -56.24 9.32 -5.91
C TRP A 137 -57.24 8.18 -6.14
N VAL A 138 -57.91 7.76 -5.08
CA VAL A 138 -58.97 6.75 -5.14
C VAL A 138 -60.29 7.39 -4.77
N TYR A 139 -61.33 7.10 -5.56
CA TYR A 139 -62.63 7.72 -5.41
C TYR A 139 -63.67 6.71 -4.87
N TYR A 140 -64.48 7.18 -3.93
CA TYR A 140 -65.54 6.41 -3.28
C TYR A 140 -66.90 7.14 -3.36
N PRO A 141 -68.03 6.43 -3.32
CA PRO A 141 -69.35 7.03 -3.50
C PRO A 141 -69.88 7.80 -2.28
N SER A 142 -69.26 7.67 -1.11
CA SER A 142 -69.65 8.42 0.10
C SER A 142 -68.47 8.82 0.97
N ILE A 143 -68.63 9.90 1.76
CA ILE A 143 -67.64 10.34 2.76
C ILE A 143 -67.37 9.23 3.77
N THR A 144 -68.42 8.52 4.21
CA THR A 144 -68.31 7.45 5.21
C THR A 144 -67.40 6.33 4.71
N ILE A 145 -67.59 5.89 3.47
CA ILE A 145 -66.75 4.86 2.85
C ILE A 145 -65.32 5.41 2.68
N ALA A 146 -65.16 6.61 2.13
CA ALA A 146 -63.84 7.21 1.94
C ALA A 146 -63.02 7.30 3.25
N LYS A 147 -63.63 7.76 4.35
CA LYS A 147 -62.98 7.84 5.67
C LYS A 147 -62.70 6.46 6.28
N MET A 148 -63.55 5.47 6.02
CA MET A 148 -63.31 4.08 6.43
C MET A 148 -62.06 3.53 5.71
N HIS A 149 -61.96 3.74 4.41
CA HIS A 149 -60.80 3.30 3.62
C HIS A 149 -59.53 4.09 3.95
N GLU A 150 -59.62 5.40 4.22
CA GLU A 150 -58.51 6.20 4.74
C GLU A 150 -57.92 5.55 6.00
N LYS A 151 -58.74 5.29 7.02
CA LYS A 151 -58.28 4.67 8.27
C LYS A 151 -57.72 3.27 8.07
N ARG A 152 -58.30 2.48 7.17
CA ARG A 152 -57.84 1.11 6.87
C ARG A 152 -56.47 1.10 6.18
N LEU A 153 -56.23 2.06 5.29
CA LEU A 153 -55.05 2.13 4.46
C LEU A 153 -53.90 2.90 5.13
N GLU A 154 -54.19 3.79 6.07
CA GLU A 154 -53.17 4.50 6.84
C GLU A 154 -52.27 3.50 7.60
N GLY A 155 -50.95 3.57 7.35
CA GLY A 155 -49.96 2.69 7.95
C GLY A 155 -49.96 1.24 7.45
N HIS A 156 -50.88 0.88 6.54
CA HIS A 156 -50.95 -0.47 5.98
C HIS A 156 -49.67 -0.82 5.20
N LEU A 157 -49.17 -2.04 5.37
CA LEU A 157 -47.96 -2.51 4.69
C LEU A 157 -48.31 -3.10 3.33
N PHE A 158 -47.82 -2.48 2.26
CA PHE A 158 -48.03 -2.94 0.88
C PHE A 158 -46.68 -3.00 0.15
N HIS A 159 -46.31 -4.18 -0.34
CA HIS A 159 -45.00 -4.48 -0.94
C HIS A 159 -43.81 -3.92 -0.13
N GLY A 160 -43.85 -4.11 1.20
CA GLY A 160 -42.79 -3.66 2.11
C GLY A 160 -42.82 -2.17 2.49
N ARG A 161 -43.74 -1.37 1.94
CA ARG A 161 -43.89 0.06 2.29
C ARG A 161 -45.14 0.31 3.12
N LYS A 162 -44.99 1.12 4.18
CA LYS A 162 -46.13 1.63 4.95
C LYS A 162 -46.80 2.76 4.17
N LEU A 163 -48.07 2.59 3.86
CA LEU A 163 -48.84 3.55 3.10
C LEU A 163 -49.25 4.74 3.96
N LYS A 164 -49.46 5.88 3.30
CA LYS A 164 -50.08 7.07 3.89
C LYS A 164 -51.35 7.40 3.14
N ALA A 165 -52.48 7.40 3.82
CA ALA A 165 -53.80 7.69 3.29
C ALA A 165 -54.33 9.00 3.88
N SER A 166 -54.84 9.88 3.03
CA SER A 166 -55.44 11.14 3.48
C SER A 166 -56.70 11.47 2.69
N PHE A 167 -57.80 11.68 3.40
CA PHE A 167 -59.08 12.10 2.83
C PHE A 167 -59.00 13.55 2.34
N SER A 168 -59.40 13.80 1.09
CA SER A 168 -59.49 15.16 0.55
C SER A 168 -60.77 15.85 0.99
N ARG A 169 -60.70 17.14 1.32
CA ARG A 169 -61.89 17.93 1.63
C ARG A 169 -62.78 18.03 0.39
N PRO A 170 -64.04 17.51 0.44
CA PRO A 170 -64.93 17.56 -0.70
C PRO A 170 -65.53 18.95 -0.89
N ARG A 171 -65.84 19.29 -2.14
CA ARG A 171 -66.63 20.47 -2.52
C ARG A 171 -68.13 20.13 -2.52
N PRO A 172 -69.04 21.10 -2.34
CA PRO A 172 -70.48 20.84 -2.28
C PRO A 172 -71.07 20.11 -3.49
N GLN A 173 -70.41 20.20 -4.64
CA GLN A 173 -70.82 19.59 -5.91
C GLN A 173 -70.18 18.23 -6.20
N ASP A 174 -69.26 17.76 -5.36
CA ASP A 174 -68.54 16.50 -5.60
C ASP A 174 -69.47 15.30 -5.32
N LYS A 175 -69.66 14.45 -6.35
CA LYS A 175 -70.44 13.20 -6.24
C LYS A 175 -69.61 12.00 -5.83
N ASN A 176 -68.28 12.15 -5.83
CA ASN A 176 -67.30 11.13 -5.45
C ASN A 176 -66.29 11.75 -4.48
N PHE A 177 -65.87 10.97 -3.48
CA PHE A 177 -65.04 11.44 -2.39
C PHE A 177 -63.65 10.79 -2.47
N ALA A 178 -62.61 11.62 -2.53
CA ALA A 178 -61.26 11.19 -2.86
C ALA A 178 -60.41 10.92 -1.61
N VAL A 179 -59.68 9.80 -1.62
CA VAL A 179 -58.60 9.50 -0.68
C VAL A 179 -57.29 9.47 -1.47
N LYS A 180 -56.29 10.24 -1.03
CA LYS A 180 -54.93 10.16 -1.56
C LYS A 180 -54.20 9.03 -0.85
N ILE A 181 -53.66 8.07 -1.58
CA ILE A 181 -52.73 7.07 -1.06
C ILE A 181 -51.33 7.45 -1.56
N SER A 182 -50.35 7.52 -0.67
CA SER A 182 -48.96 7.91 -0.96
C SER A 182 -47.97 6.86 -0.42
N ASN A 183 -46.71 6.99 -0.81
CA ASN A 183 -45.61 6.06 -0.48
C ASN A 183 -45.72 4.67 -1.16
N LEU A 184 -46.38 4.61 -2.32
CA LEU A 184 -46.41 3.40 -3.15
C LEU A 184 -45.09 3.24 -3.90
N LEU A 185 -44.75 2.01 -4.28
CA LEU A 185 -43.67 1.74 -5.24
C LEU A 185 -44.00 2.38 -6.60
N VAL A 186 -42.99 2.84 -7.33
CA VAL A 186 -43.17 3.52 -8.62
C VAL A 186 -43.74 2.57 -9.68
N ASP A 187 -43.34 1.31 -9.62
CA ASP A 187 -43.72 0.20 -10.49
C ASP A 187 -44.90 -0.61 -9.94
N ALA A 188 -45.57 -0.15 -8.87
CA ALA A 188 -46.75 -0.81 -8.33
C ALA A 188 -47.77 -1.07 -9.45
N ASP A 189 -48.39 -2.24 -9.48
CA ASP A 189 -49.36 -2.62 -10.52
C ASP A 189 -50.73 -1.94 -10.31
N LYS A 190 -51.45 -1.65 -11.40
CA LYS A 190 -52.75 -0.94 -11.31
C LYS A 190 -53.82 -1.85 -10.72
N ALA A 191 -53.88 -3.11 -11.13
CA ALA A 191 -54.87 -4.05 -10.62
C ALA A 191 -54.63 -4.33 -9.13
N ALA A 192 -53.38 -4.45 -8.71
CA ALA A 192 -53.03 -4.58 -7.30
C ALA A 192 -53.47 -3.36 -6.44
N ILE A 193 -53.37 -2.14 -6.98
CA ILE A 193 -53.87 -0.93 -6.29
C ILE A 193 -55.40 -0.90 -6.24
N GLU A 194 -56.07 -1.30 -7.32
CA GLU A 194 -57.54 -1.38 -7.36
C GLU A 194 -58.06 -2.41 -6.34
N GLU A 195 -57.43 -3.57 -6.24
CA GLU A 195 -57.73 -4.60 -5.25
C GLU A 195 -57.47 -4.11 -3.82
N LEU A 196 -56.29 -3.54 -3.56
CA LEU A 196 -55.91 -3.00 -2.26
C LEU A 196 -56.89 -1.92 -1.79
N SER A 197 -57.26 -1.01 -2.68
CA SER A 197 -58.14 0.11 -2.38
C SER A 197 -59.62 -0.27 -2.39
N GLN A 198 -59.98 -1.40 -3.02
CA GLN A 198 -61.35 -1.85 -3.28
C GLN A 198 -62.15 -0.80 -4.08
N SER A 199 -61.50 -0.19 -5.06
CA SER A 199 -62.13 0.76 -5.98
C SER A 199 -61.52 0.64 -7.36
N SER A 200 -62.36 0.64 -8.39
CA SER A 200 -61.96 0.66 -9.79
C SER A 200 -61.63 2.07 -10.30
N THR A 201 -61.92 3.11 -9.50
CA THR A 201 -61.66 4.51 -9.89
C THR A 201 -60.39 5.01 -9.23
N VAL A 202 -59.25 4.69 -9.86
CA VAL A 202 -57.90 5.05 -9.40
C VAL A 202 -57.23 5.97 -10.42
N HIS A 203 -56.81 7.16 -9.99
CA HIS A 203 -56.01 8.09 -10.78
C HIS A 203 -54.57 8.13 -10.25
N ARG A 204 -53.59 7.82 -11.11
CA ARG A 204 -52.16 7.85 -10.75
C ARG A 204 -51.57 9.23 -10.96
N ASN A 205 -50.82 9.73 -9.97
CA ASN A 205 -50.01 10.93 -10.13
C ASN A 205 -48.63 10.55 -10.67
N ALA A 206 -47.83 11.54 -11.09
CA ALA A 206 -46.42 11.30 -11.38
C ALA A 206 -45.67 10.84 -10.11
N PRO A 207 -44.58 10.05 -10.26
CA PRO A 207 -43.67 9.76 -9.17
C PRO A 207 -43.10 11.04 -8.55
N THR A 208 -42.66 10.97 -7.29
CA THR A 208 -42.00 12.13 -6.63
C THR A 208 -40.79 12.62 -7.41
N TYR A 209 -40.00 11.73 -7.98
CA TYR A 209 -38.93 12.03 -8.92
C TYR A 209 -38.64 10.79 -9.77
N GLU A 210 -37.95 11.01 -10.89
CA GLU A 210 -37.55 9.96 -11.83
C GLU A 210 -36.02 9.90 -11.94
N GLY A 211 -35.49 8.72 -12.28
CA GLY A 211 -34.05 8.49 -12.39
C GLY A 211 -33.33 8.37 -11.05
N CYS A 212 -32.01 8.21 -11.14
CA CYS A 212 -31.13 8.08 -9.98
C CYS A 212 -30.63 9.48 -9.54
N PRO A 213 -30.90 9.95 -8.31
CA PRO A 213 -30.54 11.31 -7.90
C PRO A 213 -29.07 11.45 -7.47
N LEU A 214 -28.25 10.40 -7.57
CA LEU A 214 -26.92 10.36 -6.97
C LEU A 214 -25.97 11.43 -7.52
N ASP A 215 -25.94 11.65 -8.83
CA ASP A 215 -25.06 12.66 -9.42
C ASP A 215 -25.48 14.07 -8.96
N ALA A 216 -26.78 14.36 -8.95
CA ALA A 216 -27.30 15.63 -8.46
C ALA A 216 -27.01 15.84 -6.96
N ILE A 217 -27.10 14.79 -6.14
CA ILE A 217 -26.70 14.83 -4.73
C ILE A 217 -25.21 15.16 -4.62
N ARG A 218 -24.36 14.42 -5.32
CA ARG A 218 -22.90 14.63 -5.30
C ARG A 218 -22.54 16.05 -5.70
N ASP A 219 -23.09 16.54 -6.80
CA ASP A 219 -22.80 17.88 -7.33
C ASP A 219 -23.30 18.98 -6.38
N THR A 220 -24.45 18.77 -5.72
CA THR A 220 -24.97 19.69 -4.69
C THR A 220 -24.03 19.82 -3.49
N LEU A 221 -23.44 18.70 -3.05
CA LEU A 221 -22.53 18.71 -1.91
C LEU A 221 -21.14 19.25 -2.29
N ALA A 222 -20.62 18.86 -3.45
CA ALA A 222 -19.33 19.32 -3.97
C ALA A 222 -19.30 20.84 -4.27
N ALA A 223 -20.46 21.45 -4.54
CA ALA A 223 -20.57 22.90 -4.70
C ALA A 223 -20.38 23.70 -3.39
N ARG A 224 -20.38 23.04 -2.22
CA ARG A 224 -20.34 23.68 -0.90
C ARG A 224 -19.12 23.30 -0.07
N GLY A 225 -18.48 22.18 -0.38
CA GLY A 225 -17.30 21.71 0.32
C GLY A 225 -16.39 20.92 -0.61
N SER A 226 -15.14 20.76 -0.20
CA SER A 226 -14.13 20.00 -0.96
C SER A 226 -14.40 18.51 -0.79
N LEU A 227 -15.18 17.94 -1.72
CA LEU A 227 -15.56 16.53 -1.70
C LEU A 227 -14.35 15.65 -2.04
N GLU A 228 -13.95 14.82 -1.09
CA GLU A 228 -12.83 13.89 -1.23
C GLU A 228 -13.28 12.53 -1.78
N ASP A 229 -14.31 11.94 -1.18
CA ASP A 229 -14.81 10.61 -1.55
C ASP A 229 -16.33 10.53 -1.40
N PHE A 230 -16.96 9.68 -2.21
CA PHE A 230 -18.41 9.49 -2.24
C PHE A 230 -18.76 8.01 -2.41
N HIS A 231 -19.21 7.38 -1.32
CA HIS A 231 -19.57 5.96 -1.28
C HIS A 231 -21.09 5.80 -1.24
N ARG A 232 -21.66 5.23 -2.30
CA ARG A 232 -23.09 4.85 -2.33
C ARG A 232 -23.27 3.44 -1.78
N LEU A 233 -24.33 3.23 -1.00
CA LEU A 233 -24.84 1.87 -0.75
C LEU A 233 -25.78 1.44 -1.89
N PRO A 234 -25.97 0.12 -2.10
CA PRO A 234 -26.92 -0.38 -3.10
C PRO A 234 -28.32 0.23 -2.92
N ILE A 235 -28.90 0.67 -4.04
CA ILE A 235 -30.27 1.21 -4.07
C ILE A 235 -31.23 0.03 -4.11
N ASP A 236 -31.88 -0.22 -2.98
CA ASP A 236 -32.96 -1.20 -2.85
C ASP A 236 -34.30 -0.46 -2.92
N SER A 237 -35.04 -0.67 -4.00
CA SER A 237 -36.34 -0.01 -4.24
C SER A 237 -37.38 -0.33 -3.18
N LEU A 238 -37.24 -1.45 -2.45
CA LEU A 238 -38.13 -1.82 -1.37
C LEU A 238 -37.89 -0.98 -0.11
N ARG A 239 -36.67 -0.45 0.06
CA ARG A 239 -36.36 0.43 1.18
C ARG A 239 -36.97 1.81 0.94
N PRO A 240 -37.60 2.41 1.96
CA PRO A 240 -38.21 3.74 1.83
C PRO A 240 -37.18 4.86 1.74
N ARG A 241 -35.92 4.58 2.09
CA ARG A 241 -34.82 5.54 2.10
C ARG A 241 -33.54 4.87 1.61
N HIS A 242 -32.71 5.66 0.95
CA HIS A 242 -31.38 5.25 0.50
C HIS A 242 -30.31 6.02 1.28
N VAL A 243 -29.11 5.47 1.31
CA VAL A 243 -27.98 5.99 2.09
C VAL A 243 -26.72 6.05 1.23
N ALA A 244 -25.95 7.11 1.40
CA ALA A 244 -24.61 7.28 0.89
C ALA A 244 -23.73 7.94 1.97
N PHE A 245 -22.42 7.88 1.81
CA PHE A 245 -21.44 8.52 2.66
C PHE A 245 -20.56 9.41 1.80
N ALA A 246 -20.30 10.64 2.25
CA ALA A 246 -19.41 11.57 1.57
C ALA A 246 -18.39 12.11 2.55
N ARG A 247 -17.10 12.03 2.19
CA ARG A 247 -16.00 12.56 2.98
C ARG A 247 -15.52 13.87 2.36
N PHE A 248 -15.20 14.84 3.21
CA PHE A 248 -14.74 16.16 2.79
C PHE A 248 -13.37 16.48 3.39
N ASP A 249 -12.51 17.14 2.62
CA ASP A 249 -11.25 17.68 3.13
C ASP A 249 -11.50 19.02 3.87
N GLU A 250 -12.43 19.85 3.36
CA GLU A 250 -12.79 21.16 3.92
C GLU A 250 -14.27 21.51 3.65
N GLY A 251 -14.81 22.47 4.42
CA GLY A 251 -16.15 23.03 4.19
C GLY A 251 -17.33 22.16 4.65
N LEU A 252 -17.08 21.18 5.53
CA LEU A 252 -18.13 20.27 6.03
C LEU A 252 -19.33 21.02 6.64
N ASP A 253 -19.08 22.10 7.38
CA ASP A 253 -20.13 22.87 8.02
C ASP A 253 -21.08 23.51 7.00
N HIS A 254 -20.55 24.03 5.88
CA HIS A 254 -21.35 24.56 4.76
C HIS A 254 -22.15 23.47 4.04
N VAL A 255 -21.62 22.25 3.99
CA VAL A 255 -22.33 21.08 3.46
C VAL A 255 -23.51 20.72 4.35
N LEU A 256 -23.34 20.76 5.68
CA LEU A 256 -24.39 20.46 6.65
C LEU A 256 -25.59 21.43 6.58
N GLU A 257 -25.41 22.65 6.08
CA GLU A 257 -26.51 23.60 5.82
C GLU A 257 -27.55 23.09 4.81
N VAL A 258 -27.21 22.08 3.99
CA VAL A 258 -28.16 21.42 3.07
C VAL A 258 -29.14 20.49 3.80
N HIS A 259 -28.85 20.14 5.05
CA HIS A 259 -29.72 19.30 5.87
C HIS A 259 -31.15 19.85 5.92
N GLY A 260 -32.13 19.02 5.57
CA GLY A 260 -33.54 19.38 5.61
C GLY A 260 -34.01 20.33 4.50
N VAL A 261 -33.10 20.85 3.67
CA VAL A 261 -33.44 21.74 2.55
C VAL A 261 -34.05 20.94 1.40
N ALA A 262 -35.19 21.43 0.89
CA ALA A 262 -35.92 20.80 -0.21
C ALA A 262 -35.10 20.84 -1.51
N GLN A 263 -34.99 19.68 -2.18
CA GLN A 263 -34.26 19.51 -3.42
C GLN A 263 -35.22 19.32 -4.59
N SER A 264 -35.01 20.08 -5.67
CA SER A 264 -35.84 19.98 -6.88
C SER A 264 -35.77 18.58 -7.49
N PHE A 265 -34.56 18.00 -7.55
CA PHE A 265 -34.31 16.66 -8.08
C PHE A 265 -34.87 15.51 -7.21
N LEU A 266 -35.40 15.81 -6.01
CA LEU A 266 -36.11 14.85 -5.15
C LEU A 266 -37.61 15.12 -5.08
N GLY A 267 -38.18 15.89 -6.02
CA GLY A 267 -39.60 16.24 -5.98
C GLY A 267 -39.97 17.12 -4.79
N LYS A 268 -39.05 18.01 -4.39
CA LYS A 268 -39.11 18.81 -3.15
C LYS A 268 -38.96 17.98 -1.87
N GLY A 269 -38.54 16.72 -1.96
CA GLY A 269 -37.98 15.98 -0.82
C GLY A 269 -36.66 16.60 -0.37
N SER A 270 -36.27 16.37 0.87
CA SER A 270 -35.02 16.91 1.44
C SER A 270 -33.97 15.82 1.67
N LEU A 271 -32.71 16.26 1.76
CA LEU A 271 -31.60 15.42 2.21
C LEU A 271 -31.51 15.47 3.74
N SER A 272 -31.33 14.32 4.37
CA SER A 272 -30.93 14.23 5.76
C SER A 272 -29.44 13.98 5.82
N LEU A 273 -28.71 14.96 6.34
CA LEU A 273 -27.26 14.91 6.52
C LEU A 273 -26.91 14.74 8.00
N GLN A 274 -26.04 13.80 8.32
CA GLN A 274 -25.58 13.56 9.69
C GLN A 274 -24.07 13.34 9.67
N LYS A 275 -23.34 14.04 10.56
CA LYS A 275 -21.91 13.86 10.76
C LYS A 275 -21.66 12.48 11.42
N VAL A 276 -20.80 11.65 10.81
CA VAL A 276 -20.54 10.26 11.25
C VAL A 276 -19.08 9.89 11.08
N PHE A 277 -18.59 8.97 11.91
CA PHE A 277 -17.37 8.23 11.60
C PHE A 277 -17.69 7.14 10.60
N TYR A 278 -16.77 6.91 9.65
CA TYR A 278 -17.01 5.96 8.58
C TYR A 278 -15.73 5.32 8.05
N ALA A 279 -15.76 4.01 7.85
CA ALA A 279 -14.71 3.26 7.17
C ALA A 279 -15.30 2.34 6.10
N ASN A 280 -14.52 2.13 5.03
CA ASN A 280 -14.84 1.19 3.95
C ASN A 280 -13.62 0.33 3.65
N TYR A 281 -13.79 -0.98 3.72
CA TYR A 281 -12.78 -1.97 3.35
C TYR A 281 -13.25 -2.81 2.18
N LYS A 282 -12.43 -2.83 1.12
CA LYS A 282 -12.65 -3.68 -0.06
C LYS A 282 -11.74 -4.89 -0.01
N ILE A 283 -12.32 -6.09 0.04
CA ILE A 283 -11.56 -7.33 0.06
C ILE A 283 -12.11 -8.32 -0.96
N SER A 284 -11.28 -9.26 -1.41
CA SER A 284 -11.79 -10.32 -2.27
C SER A 284 -12.76 -11.23 -1.53
N ALA A 285 -13.72 -11.82 -2.25
CA ALA A 285 -14.64 -12.81 -1.68
C ALA A 285 -13.88 -13.91 -0.93
N ARG A 286 -12.71 -14.31 -1.46
CA ARG A 286 -11.88 -15.33 -0.82
C ARG A 286 -11.33 -14.90 0.55
N ARG A 287 -10.86 -13.66 0.67
CA ARG A 287 -10.43 -13.10 1.98
C ARG A 287 -11.61 -12.97 2.92
N TYR A 288 -12.77 -12.51 2.41
CA TYR A 288 -13.99 -12.42 3.20
C TYR A 288 -14.41 -13.77 3.79
N GLN A 289 -14.42 -14.85 3.00
CA GLN A 289 -14.76 -16.18 3.51
C GLN A 289 -13.86 -16.63 4.66
N ALA A 290 -12.58 -16.24 4.67
CA ALA A 290 -11.66 -16.56 5.77
C ALA A 290 -11.96 -15.77 7.06
N VAL A 291 -12.51 -14.57 6.97
CA VAL A 291 -12.76 -13.70 8.13
C VAL A 291 -14.23 -13.56 8.50
N ARG A 292 -15.16 -14.12 7.71
CA ARG A 292 -16.60 -13.96 7.89
C ARG A 292 -17.05 -14.27 9.32
N GLY A 293 -16.65 -15.43 9.86
CA GLY A 293 -17.01 -15.81 11.23
C GLY A 293 -16.41 -14.88 12.30
N VAL A 294 -15.22 -14.32 12.04
CA VAL A 294 -14.60 -13.32 12.92
C VAL A 294 -15.40 -12.01 12.88
N LEU A 295 -15.80 -11.54 11.69
CA LEU A 295 -16.62 -10.33 11.53
C LEU A 295 -18.02 -10.49 12.12
N GLU A 296 -18.65 -11.67 11.98
CA GLU A 296 -19.93 -12.00 12.62
C GLU A 296 -19.80 -11.94 14.15
N LYS A 297 -18.72 -12.48 14.72
CA LYS A 297 -18.45 -12.41 16.16
C LYS A 297 -18.21 -10.97 16.65
N ILE A 298 -17.47 -10.16 15.89
CA ILE A 298 -17.29 -8.72 16.20
C ILE A 298 -18.67 -8.05 16.21
N ARG A 299 -19.50 -8.28 15.18
CA ARG A 299 -20.85 -7.73 15.10
C ARG A 299 -21.75 -8.16 16.26
N GLU A 300 -21.69 -9.42 16.70
CA GLU A 300 -22.47 -9.92 17.83
C GLU A 300 -22.02 -9.30 19.15
N THR A 301 -20.71 -9.20 19.37
CA THR A 301 -20.13 -8.61 20.60
C THR A 301 -20.48 -7.11 20.69
N CYS A 302 -20.42 -6.40 19.57
CA CYS A 302 -20.88 -5.01 19.49
C CYS A 302 -22.42 -4.89 19.57
N GLY A 303 -23.17 -5.93 19.21
CA GLY A 303 -24.63 -5.94 19.26
C GLY A 303 -25.20 -6.19 20.66
N ALA A 304 -24.49 -6.94 21.51
CA ALA A 304 -24.96 -7.35 22.83
C ALA A 304 -24.71 -6.29 23.93
N ASP A 305 -23.57 -5.60 23.88
CA ASP A 305 -23.17 -4.63 24.94
C ASP A 305 -23.25 -3.15 24.52
N VAL A 306 -23.42 -2.83 23.22
CA VAL A 306 -23.14 -1.47 22.70
C VAL A 306 -24.35 -0.73 22.09
N GLN A 307 -25.60 -1.13 22.39
CA GLN A 307 -26.83 -0.41 21.99
C GLN A 307 -26.93 0.00 20.49
N GLY A 308 -26.21 -0.66 19.57
CA GLY A 308 -26.25 -0.31 18.14
C GLY A 308 -25.52 0.99 17.77
N LYS A 309 -24.57 1.46 18.59
CA LYS A 309 -23.79 2.70 18.37
C LYS A 309 -22.79 2.64 17.20
N CYS A 310 -22.44 1.45 16.72
CA CYS A 310 -21.63 1.25 15.53
C CYS A 310 -22.23 0.15 14.66
N THR A 311 -22.35 0.40 13.36
CA THR A 311 -22.98 -0.50 12.39
C THR A 311 -21.92 -1.07 11.46
N ILE A 312 -21.83 -2.41 11.38
CA ILE A 312 -21.04 -3.12 10.36
C ILE A 312 -21.99 -3.65 9.28
N ARG A 313 -21.79 -3.25 8.03
CA ARG A 313 -22.55 -3.74 6.87
C ARG A 313 -21.60 -4.41 5.89
N VAL A 314 -21.88 -5.66 5.55
CA VAL A 314 -21.14 -6.40 4.53
C VAL A 314 -22.00 -6.48 3.28
N LEU A 315 -21.46 -6.05 2.15
CA LEU A 315 -22.05 -6.19 0.83
C LEU A 315 -21.25 -7.25 0.06
N ASP A 316 -21.74 -8.48 0.08
CA ASP A 316 -21.07 -9.67 -0.47
C ASP A 316 -21.65 -10.15 -1.81
N ALA A 317 -22.60 -9.40 -2.37
CA ALA A 317 -23.25 -9.73 -3.65
C ALA A 317 -22.37 -9.43 -4.88
N GLY A 318 -21.15 -8.89 -4.71
CA GLY A 318 -20.22 -8.54 -5.77
C GLY A 318 -18.75 -8.81 -5.40
N GLU A 319 -17.86 -8.65 -6.38
CA GLU A 319 -16.41 -8.68 -6.21
C GLU A 319 -15.84 -7.29 -6.57
N PRO A 320 -15.14 -6.60 -5.67
CA PRO A 320 -14.80 -7.00 -4.30
C PRO A 320 -16.01 -7.00 -3.35
N VAL A 321 -15.88 -7.69 -2.21
CA VAL A 321 -16.78 -7.56 -1.06
C VAL A 321 -16.48 -6.25 -0.36
N ASP A 322 -17.50 -5.41 -0.19
CA ASP A 322 -17.40 -4.11 0.49
C ASP A 322 -17.87 -4.23 1.94
N ILE A 323 -17.03 -3.85 2.89
CA ILE A 323 -17.32 -3.83 4.33
C ILE A 323 -17.38 -2.38 4.79
N HIS A 324 -18.57 -1.94 5.20
CA HIS A 324 -18.82 -0.58 5.67
C HIS A 324 -18.98 -0.57 7.19
N LEU A 325 -18.32 0.38 7.84
CA LEU A 325 -18.50 0.68 9.25
C LEU A 325 -18.97 2.12 9.37
N ASP A 326 -20.04 2.36 10.14
CA ASP A 326 -20.50 3.71 10.47
C ASP A 326 -20.96 3.85 11.92
N ALA A 327 -20.64 4.98 12.54
CA ALA A 327 -21.08 5.36 13.88
C ALA A 327 -21.35 6.86 13.95
N ASP A 328 -22.23 7.27 14.85
CA ASP A 328 -22.52 8.69 15.06
C ASP A 328 -21.30 9.42 15.63
N ALA A 329 -21.20 10.73 15.40
CA ALA A 329 -20.05 11.53 15.85
C ALA A 329 -19.84 11.51 17.37
N GLU A 330 -20.88 11.22 18.16
CA GLU A 330 -20.82 11.10 19.62
C GLU A 330 -20.22 9.76 20.08
N ASP A 331 -20.15 8.77 19.20
CA ASP A 331 -19.71 7.39 19.51
C ASP A 331 -18.29 7.09 18.98
N ALA A 332 -17.43 8.11 18.91
CA ALA A 332 -16.06 8.02 18.40
C ALA A 332 -15.25 6.85 18.98
N ALA A 333 -15.28 6.69 20.32
CA ALA A 333 -14.53 5.63 21.01
C ALA A 333 -15.03 4.23 20.64
N THR A 334 -16.35 4.07 20.46
CA THR A 334 -16.93 2.81 20.00
C THR A 334 -16.51 2.52 18.57
N PHE A 335 -16.62 3.50 17.68
CA PHE A 335 -16.17 3.36 16.29
C PHE A 335 -14.70 2.94 16.23
N ALA A 336 -13.83 3.64 16.97
CA ALA A 336 -12.40 3.36 17.05
C ALA A 336 -12.11 1.90 17.44
N ALA A 337 -12.74 1.42 18.51
CA ALA A 337 -12.56 0.04 18.98
C ALA A 337 -12.98 -1.00 17.93
N VAL A 338 -14.19 -0.85 17.39
CA VAL A 338 -14.73 -1.79 16.37
C VAL A 338 -13.91 -1.75 15.09
N ASN A 339 -13.53 -0.55 14.65
CA ASN A 339 -12.73 -0.37 13.44
C ASN A 339 -11.34 -1.00 13.59
N SER A 340 -10.73 -0.89 14.77
CA SER A 340 -9.46 -1.54 15.09
C SER A 340 -9.58 -3.07 15.00
N GLU A 341 -10.61 -3.67 15.61
CA GLU A 341 -10.84 -5.12 15.56
C GLU A 341 -11.06 -5.61 14.13
N VAL A 342 -11.84 -4.88 13.32
CA VAL A 342 -12.02 -5.20 11.90
C VAL A 342 -10.70 -5.10 11.14
N GLN A 343 -9.93 -4.03 11.33
CA GLN A 343 -8.61 -3.89 10.68
C GLN A 343 -7.67 -5.04 11.06
N GLU A 344 -7.63 -5.46 12.33
CA GLU A 344 -6.84 -6.60 12.78
C GLU A 344 -7.27 -7.90 12.10
N ALA A 345 -8.58 -8.16 12.03
CA ALA A 345 -9.12 -9.34 11.34
C ALA A 345 -8.74 -9.34 9.85
N LEU A 346 -8.83 -8.19 9.17
CA LEU A 346 -8.51 -8.05 7.74
C LEU A 346 -7.00 -8.10 7.44
N ARG A 347 -6.17 -7.66 8.41
CA ARG A 347 -4.70 -7.71 8.34
C ARG A 347 -4.19 -9.14 8.50
N GLY A 348 -4.82 -9.90 9.39
CA GLY A 348 -4.39 -11.25 9.74
C GLY A 348 -3.09 -11.26 10.56
N GLN A 349 -2.76 -12.44 11.08
CA GLN A 349 -1.63 -12.65 11.98
C GLN A 349 -0.37 -13.00 11.21
N VAL A 350 0.78 -12.43 11.60
CA VAL A 350 2.08 -12.84 11.07
C VAL A 350 2.39 -14.25 11.57
N MET A 351 2.80 -15.13 10.66
CA MET A 351 3.25 -16.47 11.02
C MET A 351 4.67 -16.39 11.60
N MET A 352 4.83 -16.83 12.84
CA MET A 352 6.10 -16.79 13.56
C MET A 352 6.79 -18.17 13.58
N ASN A 353 8.11 -18.16 13.67
CA ASN A 353 8.97 -19.32 13.96
C ASN A 353 9.81 -19.00 15.21
N GLY A 354 9.26 -19.25 16.40
CA GLY A 354 9.85 -18.76 17.64
C GLY A 354 9.66 -17.25 17.74
N ALA A 355 10.76 -16.50 17.89
CA ALA A 355 10.75 -15.04 17.97
C ALA A 355 10.76 -14.35 16.60
N GLU A 356 11.14 -15.04 15.53
CA GLU A 356 11.31 -14.44 14.20
C GLU A 356 10.09 -14.70 13.31
N ALA A 357 9.83 -13.77 12.38
CA ALA A 357 8.83 -13.99 11.33
C ALA A 357 9.26 -15.15 10.41
N LEU A 358 8.33 -16.07 10.12
CA LEU A 358 8.62 -17.19 9.24
C LEU A 358 8.68 -16.70 7.78
N TRP A 359 9.87 -16.75 7.18
CA TRP A 359 10.08 -16.60 5.74
C TRP A 359 11.09 -17.63 5.22
N TYR A 360 10.99 -17.96 3.94
CA TYR A 360 11.92 -18.87 3.27
C TYR A 360 12.03 -18.51 1.78
N GLU A 361 13.23 -18.65 1.20
CA GLU A 361 13.54 -18.24 -0.20
C GLU A 361 12.60 -18.81 -1.26
N TYR A 362 11.98 -19.96 -0.97
CA TYR A 362 10.96 -20.54 -1.84
C TYR A 362 9.80 -19.61 -2.14
N PHE A 363 9.38 -18.79 -1.17
CA PHE A 363 8.22 -17.90 -1.33
C PHE A 363 8.46 -16.74 -2.30
N ASP A 364 9.71 -16.52 -2.70
CA ASP A 364 10.07 -15.56 -3.75
C ASP A 364 10.08 -16.20 -5.14
N LEU A 365 10.02 -17.53 -5.24
CA LEU A 365 9.94 -18.25 -6.50
C LEU A 365 8.50 -18.23 -7.04
N GLN A 366 8.36 -18.13 -8.37
CA GLN A 366 7.06 -18.14 -9.05
C GLN A 366 6.24 -19.41 -8.75
N SER A 367 6.90 -20.54 -8.47
CA SER A 367 6.25 -21.81 -8.14
C SER A 367 5.49 -21.77 -6.80
N SER A 368 5.89 -20.89 -5.89
CA SER A 368 5.21 -20.73 -4.61
C SER A 368 3.84 -20.08 -4.74
N ALA A 369 3.68 -19.09 -5.64
CA ALA A 369 2.42 -18.38 -5.85
C ALA A 369 1.28 -19.36 -6.20
N ARG A 370 1.51 -20.26 -7.17
CA ARG A 370 0.54 -21.30 -7.56
C ARG A 370 0.25 -22.28 -6.42
N THR A 371 1.27 -22.62 -5.63
CA THR A 371 1.13 -23.54 -4.50
C THR A 371 0.31 -22.92 -3.38
N ILE A 372 0.55 -21.65 -3.05
CA ILE A 372 -0.22 -20.90 -2.05
C ILE A 372 -1.65 -20.66 -2.51
N GLU A 373 -1.87 -20.35 -3.78
CA GLU A 373 -3.22 -20.24 -4.36
C GLU A 373 -4.00 -21.55 -4.19
N LYS A 374 -3.37 -22.69 -4.45
CA LYS A 374 -3.95 -24.02 -4.20
C LYS A 374 -4.25 -24.27 -2.72
N ILE A 375 -3.34 -23.89 -1.82
CA ILE A 375 -3.52 -24.02 -0.36
C ILE A 375 -4.66 -23.13 0.14
N ASN A 376 -4.85 -21.98 -0.49
CA ASN A 376 -5.92 -21.04 -0.18
C ASN A 376 -7.26 -21.50 -0.74
N LYS A 377 -7.36 -22.49 -1.61
CA LYS A 377 -8.62 -22.86 -2.25
C LYS A 377 -9.58 -23.56 -1.27
N ASP A 378 -10.82 -23.07 -1.18
CA ASP A 378 -11.93 -23.68 -0.42
C ASP A 378 -11.62 -23.98 1.06
N THR A 379 -10.93 -23.08 1.76
CA THR A 379 -10.58 -23.23 3.19
C THR A 379 -11.19 -22.14 4.07
N SER A 380 -11.12 -22.31 5.39
CA SER A 380 -11.54 -21.30 6.39
C SER A 380 -10.46 -20.26 6.72
N TYR A 381 -9.31 -20.30 6.04
CA TYR A 381 -8.21 -19.35 6.22
C TYR A 381 -7.79 -18.74 4.87
N PHE A 382 -6.99 -17.69 4.93
CA PHE A 382 -6.31 -17.16 3.75
C PHE A 382 -4.87 -16.78 4.09
N ILE A 383 -3.93 -17.40 3.39
CA ILE A 383 -2.50 -17.13 3.49
C ILE A 383 -2.12 -16.07 2.46
N LYS A 384 -1.61 -14.94 2.94
CA LYS A 384 -1.07 -13.86 2.12
C LYS A 384 0.45 -13.83 2.28
N LEU A 385 1.16 -13.87 1.17
CA LEU A 385 2.59 -13.58 1.13
C LEU A 385 2.81 -12.08 0.91
N ASP A 386 3.70 -11.47 1.69
CA ASP A 386 4.24 -10.13 1.43
C ASP A 386 5.75 -10.26 1.23
N SER A 387 6.18 -10.52 -0.01
CA SER A 387 7.59 -10.67 -0.35
C SER A 387 8.40 -9.41 -0.05
N ARG A 388 7.80 -8.22 -0.15
CA ARG A 388 8.47 -6.94 0.12
C ARG A 388 8.90 -6.86 1.59
N ARG A 389 8.04 -7.32 2.51
CA ARG A 389 8.31 -7.35 3.95
C ARG A 389 8.87 -8.70 4.44
N GLN A 390 8.93 -9.71 3.57
CA GLN A 390 9.24 -11.10 3.93
C GLN A 390 8.32 -11.65 5.04
N LEU A 391 7.01 -11.40 4.92
CA LEU A 391 6.03 -11.83 5.91
C LEU A 391 4.99 -12.77 5.30
N ILE A 392 4.64 -13.82 6.04
CA ILE A 392 3.46 -14.65 5.77
C ILE A 392 2.38 -14.22 6.74
N ARG A 393 1.25 -13.73 6.23
CA ARG A 393 0.08 -13.39 7.04
C ARG A 393 -1.03 -14.40 6.85
N VAL A 394 -1.72 -14.76 7.93
CA VAL A 394 -2.86 -15.67 7.88
C VAL A 394 -4.10 -14.97 8.41
N LEU A 395 -5.13 -14.91 7.58
CA LEU A 395 -6.48 -14.50 7.94
C LEU A 395 -7.27 -15.76 8.35
N GLY A 396 -8.11 -15.63 9.37
CA GLY A 396 -8.87 -16.74 9.94
C GLY A 396 -9.11 -16.53 11.44
N ASP A 397 -9.94 -17.38 12.03
CA ASP A 397 -9.93 -17.60 13.48
C ASP A 397 -8.65 -18.31 13.93
N GLU A 398 -8.44 -18.42 15.25
CA GLU A 398 -7.24 -19.00 15.85
C GLU A 398 -6.97 -20.43 15.36
N ASP A 399 -8.00 -21.28 15.33
CA ASP A 399 -7.88 -22.66 14.87
C ASP A 399 -7.51 -22.75 13.38
N SER A 400 -8.12 -21.91 12.55
CA SER A 400 -7.84 -21.83 11.11
C SER A 400 -6.40 -21.37 10.85
N ARG A 401 -5.89 -20.43 11.66
CA ARG A 401 -4.48 -20.00 11.59
C ARG A 401 -3.52 -21.10 11.97
N ALA A 402 -3.79 -21.83 13.05
CA ALA A 402 -2.97 -22.97 13.47
C ALA A 402 -2.91 -24.06 12.38
N ARG A 403 -4.05 -24.38 11.74
CA ARG A 403 -4.09 -25.31 10.59
C ARG A 403 -3.25 -24.82 9.42
N ALA A 404 -3.38 -23.55 9.04
CA ALA A 404 -2.60 -22.95 7.97
C ALA A 404 -1.08 -23.02 8.24
N GLN A 405 -0.66 -22.72 9.48
CA GLN A 405 0.73 -22.84 9.91
C GLN A 405 1.24 -24.28 9.79
N GLY A 406 0.45 -25.26 10.23
CA GLY A 406 0.80 -26.68 10.06
C GLY A 406 1.00 -27.08 8.60
N ILE A 407 0.21 -26.53 7.67
CA ILE A 407 0.34 -26.78 6.22
C ILE A 407 1.59 -26.12 5.65
N ILE A 408 1.87 -24.87 6.00
CA ILE A 408 3.07 -24.16 5.55
C ILE A 408 4.35 -24.85 6.06
N VAL A 409 4.38 -25.27 7.33
CA VAL A 409 5.52 -26.02 7.87
C VAL A 409 5.72 -27.35 7.12
N LYS A 410 4.64 -28.07 6.79
CA LYS A 410 4.71 -29.29 5.96
C LYS A 410 5.21 -29.01 4.55
N LEU A 411 4.77 -27.90 3.93
CA LEU A 411 5.24 -27.46 2.62
C LEU A 411 6.75 -27.18 2.67
N LEU A 412 7.22 -26.41 3.64
CA LEU A 412 8.64 -26.09 3.79
C LEU A 412 9.50 -27.34 4.04
N LYS A 413 9.00 -28.32 4.80
CA LYS A 413 9.69 -29.63 4.94
C LYS A 413 9.88 -30.32 3.59
N LYS A 414 8.85 -30.34 2.74
CA LYS A 414 8.94 -30.91 1.39
C LYS A 414 9.90 -30.14 0.50
N VAL A 415 9.79 -28.81 0.49
CA VAL A 415 10.66 -27.94 -0.32
C VAL A 415 12.13 -28.12 0.07
N ARG A 416 12.44 -28.21 1.37
CA ARG A 416 13.80 -28.46 1.86
C ARG A 416 14.32 -29.84 1.46
N ALA A 417 13.48 -30.87 1.47
CA ALA A 417 13.86 -32.22 1.05
C ALA A 417 14.20 -32.30 -0.46
N LEU A 418 13.62 -31.42 -1.27
CA LEU A 418 13.87 -31.32 -2.71
C LEU A 418 15.00 -30.33 -3.07
N ARG A 419 15.67 -29.73 -2.06
CA ARG A 419 16.76 -28.78 -2.27
C ARG A 419 18.08 -29.50 -2.06
N HIS A 420 18.81 -29.72 -3.15
CA HIS A 420 20.12 -30.36 -3.16
C HIS A 420 21.20 -29.33 -3.43
N VAL A 421 22.28 -29.35 -2.65
CA VAL A 421 23.48 -28.55 -2.89
C VAL A 421 24.55 -29.49 -3.42
N VAL A 422 25.13 -29.14 -4.57
CA VAL A 422 26.22 -29.87 -5.21
C VAL A 422 27.44 -28.97 -5.17
N PRO A 423 28.45 -29.26 -4.32
CA PRO A 423 29.75 -28.59 -4.38
C PRO A 423 30.38 -28.82 -5.75
N LEU A 424 31.01 -27.79 -6.29
CA LEU A 424 31.64 -27.81 -7.61
C LEU A 424 33.15 -27.83 -7.48
N ASP A 425 33.79 -28.72 -8.22
CA ASP A 425 35.22 -28.62 -8.47
C ASP A 425 35.52 -27.61 -9.60
N LEU A 426 36.81 -27.36 -9.85
CA LEU A 426 37.23 -26.36 -10.84
C LEU A 426 36.85 -26.75 -12.29
N PRO A 427 37.03 -28.00 -12.75
CA PRO A 427 36.50 -28.46 -14.03
C PRO A 427 34.99 -28.26 -14.20
N GLU A 428 34.19 -28.64 -13.21
CA GLU A 428 32.74 -28.50 -13.21
C GLU A 428 32.32 -27.03 -13.27
N LEU A 429 32.94 -26.18 -12.45
CA LEU A 429 32.72 -24.74 -12.46
C LEU A 429 33.03 -24.12 -13.82
N ARG A 430 34.16 -24.51 -14.44
CA ARG A 430 34.57 -24.04 -15.78
C ARG A 430 33.54 -24.39 -16.84
N PHE A 431 33.06 -25.63 -16.84
CA PHE A 431 31.99 -26.06 -17.75
C PHE A 431 30.72 -25.21 -17.57
N LEU A 432 30.31 -24.96 -16.33
CA LEU A 432 29.09 -24.21 -16.06
C LEU A 432 29.17 -22.76 -16.55
N VAL A 433 30.30 -22.08 -16.31
CA VAL A 433 30.50 -20.70 -16.79
C VAL A 433 30.69 -20.59 -18.31
N ASP A 434 31.01 -21.70 -18.99
CA ASP A 434 31.16 -21.79 -20.45
C ASP A 434 29.85 -22.21 -21.15
N GLY A 435 28.70 -21.83 -20.59
CA GLY A 435 27.39 -22.12 -21.16
C GLY A 435 26.77 -23.46 -20.71
N GLY A 436 27.50 -24.29 -19.96
CA GLY A 436 26.95 -25.48 -19.33
C GLY A 436 25.78 -25.16 -18.38
N TYR A 437 25.82 -24.00 -17.70
CA TYR A 437 24.73 -23.54 -16.85
C TYR A 437 23.44 -23.27 -17.63
N ALA A 438 23.53 -22.58 -18.77
CA ALA A 438 22.37 -22.33 -19.63
C ALA A 438 21.77 -23.65 -20.16
N THR A 439 22.63 -24.59 -20.55
CA THR A 439 22.22 -25.94 -21.00
C THR A 439 21.48 -26.69 -19.88
N LEU A 440 21.97 -26.60 -18.65
CA LEU A 440 21.27 -27.18 -17.49
C LEU A 440 19.91 -26.52 -17.26
N GLN A 441 19.82 -25.19 -17.34
CA GLN A 441 18.56 -24.46 -17.21
C GLN A 441 17.53 -24.86 -18.27
N GLU A 442 17.94 -25.03 -19.53
CA GLU A 442 17.05 -25.53 -20.60
C GLU A 442 16.57 -26.96 -20.33
N SER A 443 17.45 -27.81 -19.78
CA SER A 443 17.15 -29.23 -19.61
C SER A 443 16.35 -29.57 -18.34
N LEU A 444 16.52 -28.81 -17.25
CA LEU A 444 15.88 -29.02 -15.95
C LEU A 444 14.79 -27.99 -15.65
N GLY A 445 14.89 -26.81 -16.27
CA GLY A 445 14.07 -25.63 -16.00
C GLY A 445 14.86 -24.57 -15.25
N GLU A 446 14.73 -23.31 -15.70
CA GLU A 446 15.47 -22.15 -15.20
C GLU A 446 15.38 -21.97 -13.68
N GLN A 447 14.20 -22.23 -13.09
CA GLN A 447 13.93 -22.07 -11.66
C GLN A 447 14.40 -23.27 -10.81
N LYS A 448 14.82 -24.38 -11.44
CA LYS A 448 15.29 -25.58 -10.73
C LYS A 448 16.77 -25.53 -10.41
N VAL A 449 17.56 -24.70 -11.08
CA VAL A 449 19.01 -24.63 -10.86
C VAL A 449 19.45 -23.22 -10.51
N THR A 450 20.44 -23.11 -9.63
CA THR A 450 21.06 -21.83 -9.27
C THR A 450 22.55 -22.04 -9.06
N LEU A 451 23.37 -21.32 -9.81
CA LEU A 451 24.82 -21.35 -9.69
C LEU A 451 25.29 -20.24 -8.75
N ASP A 452 26.13 -20.60 -7.78
CA ASP A 452 26.92 -19.67 -7.01
C ASP A 452 28.40 -19.86 -7.38
N VAL A 453 29.03 -18.78 -7.82
CA VAL A 453 30.46 -18.77 -8.21
C VAL A 453 31.36 -18.16 -7.12
N ALA A 454 30.77 -17.50 -6.12
CA ALA A 454 31.49 -16.99 -4.96
C ALA A 454 31.72 -18.13 -3.95
N VAL A 455 30.69 -18.95 -3.76
CA VAL A 455 30.77 -20.25 -3.09
C VAL A 455 30.53 -21.30 -4.18
N PRO A 456 31.55 -22.00 -4.71
CA PRO A 456 31.44 -22.88 -5.87
C PRO A 456 30.44 -24.03 -5.67
N GLU A 457 29.16 -23.75 -5.86
CA GLU A 457 28.05 -24.65 -5.55
C GLU A 457 26.94 -24.48 -6.59
N LEU A 458 26.35 -25.60 -6.99
CA LEU A 458 25.13 -25.65 -7.77
C LEU A 458 23.98 -26.12 -6.88
N VAL A 459 22.97 -25.27 -6.71
CA VAL A 459 21.72 -25.65 -6.04
C VAL A 459 20.76 -26.23 -7.07
N VAL A 460 20.34 -27.48 -6.86
CA VAL A 460 19.33 -28.19 -7.67
C VAL A 460 18.06 -28.36 -6.84
N ARG A 461 16.93 -27.89 -7.36
CA ARG A 461 15.60 -27.98 -6.75
C ARG A 461 14.75 -28.96 -7.54
N GLY A 462 14.56 -30.16 -7.02
CA GLY A 462 13.93 -31.24 -7.77
C GLY A 462 13.91 -32.54 -7.00
N ASP A 463 13.45 -33.60 -7.67
CA ASP A 463 13.56 -34.95 -7.14
C ASP A 463 14.96 -35.55 -7.41
N ASP A 464 15.18 -36.79 -6.98
CA ASP A 464 16.45 -37.48 -7.21
C ASP A 464 16.78 -37.62 -8.71
N ALA A 465 15.79 -37.67 -9.60
CA ALA A 465 16.05 -37.75 -11.04
C ALA A 465 16.62 -36.43 -11.58
N ASP A 466 16.09 -35.29 -11.13
CA ASP A 466 16.65 -33.97 -11.42
C ASP A 466 18.10 -33.86 -10.92
N LEU A 467 18.37 -34.33 -9.70
CA LEU A 467 19.72 -34.34 -9.11
C LEU A 467 20.69 -35.23 -9.91
N GLN A 468 20.27 -36.45 -10.27
CA GLN A 468 21.10 -37.36 -11.06
C GLN A 468 21.40 -36.80 -12.45
N LYS A 469 20.43 -36.14 -13.09
CA LYS A 469 20.62 -35.48 -14.38
C LYS A 469 21.64 -34.34 -14.29
N ALA A 470 21.56 -33.51 -13.25
CA ALA A 470 22.55 -32.46 -13.01
C ALA A 470 23.96 -33.04 -12.79
N LYS A 471 24.10 -34.06 -11.91
CA LYS A 471 25.38 -34.73 -11.65
C LYS A 471 25.97 -35.41 -12.88
N ALA A 472 25.14 -36.04 -13.71
CA ALA A 472 25.59 -36.67 -14.95
C ALA A 472 26.15 -35.64 -15.95
N ALA A 473 25.52 -34.47 -16.06
CA ALA A 473 26.02 -33.38 -16.91
C ALA A 473 27.38 -32.85 -16.41
N LEU A 474 27.53 -32.67 -15.10
CA LEU A 474 28.80 -32.26 -14.48
C LEU A 474 29.91 -33.30 -14.71
N ALA A 475 29.62 -34.59 -14.50
CA ALA A 475 30.58 -35.67 -14.70
C ALA A 475 31.02 -35.84 -16.16
N ALA A 476 30.10 -35.69 -17.11
CA ALA A 476 30.39 -35.74 -18.55
C ALA A 476 31.33 -34.59 -18.97
N ALA A 477 31.14 -33.41 -18.37
CA ALA A 477 31.99 -32.26 -18.61
C ALA A 477 33.38 -32.40 -18.00
N ALA A 478 33.48 -32.88 -16.75
CA ALA A 478 34.77 -33.17 -16.09
C ALA A 478 35.60 -34.20 -16.87
N SER A 479 34.94 -35.21 -17.46
CA SER A 479 35.60 -36.24 -18.29
C SER A 479 36.12 -35.69 -19.62
N SER A 480 35.46 -34.65 -20.16
CA SER A 480 35.85 -34.00 -21.42
C SER A 480 36.98 -33.00 -21.22
N ALA A 481 37.03 -32.34 -20.05
CA ALA A 481 38.08 -31.39 -19.67
C ALA A 481 39.46 -32.03 -19.45
N HIS A 482 39.54 -33.35 -19.22
CA HIS A 482 40.82 -34.08 -19.12
C HIS A 482 41.53 -34.27 -20.47
N ASN A 483 40.84 -34.03 -21.61
CA ASN A 483 41.45 -34.12 -22.94
C ASN A 483 41.96 -32.78 -23.48
N ASP A 484 41.56 -31.67 -22.88
CA ASP A 484 42.17 -30.37 -23.13
C ASP A 484 43.37 -30.25 -22.18
N ALA A 485 44.57 -30.43 -22.75
CA ALA A 485 45.82 -30.20 -22.05
C ALA A 485 45.77 -28.91 -21.22
N GLU A 486 46.46 -28.92 -20.08
CA GLU A 486 46.73 -27.73 -19.27
C GLU A 486 46.92 -26.51 -20.17
N PRO A 487 46.39 -25.33 -19.80
CA PRO A 487 46.65 -24.14 -20.59
C PRO A 487 48.16 -23.94 -20.62
N HIS A 488 48.78 -24.30 -21.74
CA HIS A 488 50.11 -23.85 -22.07
C HIS A 488 50.06 -22.35 -21.87
N ILE A 489 50.80 -21.88 -20.87
CA ILE A 489 51.15 -20.49 -20.71
C ILE A 489 51.68 -20.08 -22.08
N HIS A 490 50.87 -19.35 -22.85
CA HIS A 490 51.31 -18.75 -24.09
C HIS A 490 52.28 -17.64 -23.69
N SER A 491 53.53 -18.03 -23.48
CA SER A 491 54.67 -17.13 -23.53
C SER A 491 54.63 -16.49 -24.91
N VAL A 492 54.19 -15.24 -24.94
CA VAL A 492 54.47 -14.33 -26.06
C VAL A 492 55.98 -14.39 -26.30
N PRO A 493 56.47 -14.52 -27.56
CA PRO A 493 57.89 -14.43 -27.82
C PRO A 493 58.30 -12.96 -27.68
N SER A 494 58.58 -12.52 -26.46
CA SER A 494 59.36 -11.30 -26.23
C SER A 494 60.82 -11.69 -26.42
N GLY A 495 61.40 -11.19 -27.52
CA GLY A 495 62.84 -11.29 -27.72
C GLY A 495 63.59 -10.61 -26.59
N GLY A 496 64.52 -11.36 -25.98
CA GLY A 496 65.69 -10.89 -25.25
C GLY A 496 65.46 -10.06 -23.98
N GLY A 497 65.74 -10.66 -22.82
CA GLY A 497 65.92 -9.90 -21.57
C GLY A 497 65.69 -10.76 -20.34
N ASP A 498 66.75 -11.00 -19.59
CA ASP A 498 66.86 -11.88 -18.42
C ASP A 498 65.85 -11.61 -17.29
N GLY A 499 65.16 -12.67 -16.87
CA GLY A 499 64.98 -13.02 -15.45
C GLY A 499 64.11 -12.12 -14.55
N GLU A 500 62.79 -12.17 -14.71
CA GLU A 500 61.86 -11.97 -13.58
C GLU A 500 60.54 -12.73 -13.84
N SER A 501 60.10 -13.54 -12.89
CA SER A 501 58.97 -14.45 -13.03
C SER A 501 57.65 -13.68 -13.13
N ASP A 502 57.17 -13.46 -14.34
CA ASP A 502 55.87 -12.87 -14.64
C ASP A 502 54.75 -13.82 -14.21
N THR A 503 54.17 -13.60 -13.02
CA THR A 503 53.03 -14.38 -12.54
C THR A 503 51.81 -14.01 -13.36
N ALA A 504 51.45 -14.85 -14.33
CA ALA A 504 50.31 -14.61 -15.20
C ALA A 504 49.03 -14.30 -14.40
N VAL A 505 48.44 -13.12 -14.62
CA VAL A 505 47.18 -12.71 -14.00
C VAL A 505 46.07 -13.67 -14.43
N THR A 506 45.43 -14.35 -13.48
CA THR A 506 44.32 -15.29 -13.75
C THR A 506 43.03 -14.83 -13.10
N CYS A 507 41.90 -15.21 -13.69
CA CYS A 507 40.59 -14.94 -13.12
C CYS A 507 40.41 -15.67 -11.77
N PRO A 508 39.99 -15.00 -10.68
CA PRO A 508 39.83 -15.63 -9.37
C PRO A 508 38.80 -16.78 -9.32
N ILE A 509 37.80 -16.76 -10.22
CA ILE A 509 36.72 -17.76 -10.28
C ILE A 509 37.16 -19.01 -11.05
N CYS A 510 37.52 -18.85 -12.34
CA CYS A 510 37.79 -20.00 -13.21
C CYS A 510 39.28 -20.32 -13.39
N ARG A 511 40.18 -19.50 -12.84
CA ARG A 511 41.65 -19.63 -12.96
C ARG A 511 42.15 -19.71 -14.41
N ARG A 512 41.52 -18.98 -15.33
CA ARG A 512 41.96 -18.81 -16.72
C ARG A 512 42.41 -17.38 -16.97
N ALA A 513 43.22 -17.17 -18.01
CA ALA A 513 43.64 -15.84 -18.44
C ALA A 513 42.37 -14.97 -18.69
N PRO A 514 42.20 -13.86 -17.96
CA PRO A 514 41.02 -13.03 -18.07
C PRO A 514 41.04 -12.26 -19.39
N ARG A 515 39.85 -12.00 -19.94
CA ARG A 515 39.70 -11.21 -21.17
C ARG A 515 39.24 -9.77 -20.87
N THR A 516 39.50 -9.27 -19.64
CA THR A 516 39.02 -7.99 -19.01
C THR A 516 37.53 -8.07 -18.58
N PRO A 517 37.10 -7.43 -17.47
CA PRO A 517 37.46 -6.10 -16.95
C PRO A 517 38.46 -6.10 -15.78
N ILE A 518 39.16 -4.96 -15.64
CA ILE A 518 40.04 -4.64 -14.51
C ILE A 518 39.21 -3.93 -13.43
N MET A 519 39.29 -4.44 -12.20
CA MET A 519 38.62 -3.85 -11.04
C MET A 519 39.41 -2.66 -10.49
N THR A 520 38.75 -1.79 -9.73
CA THR A 520 39.43 -0.70 -8.99
C THR A 520 40.48 -1.20 -8.01
N CYS A 521 40.30 -2.42 -7.48
CA CYS A 521 41.27 -3.14 -6.65
C CYS A 521 42.38 -3.85 -7.45
N GLY A 522 42.46 -3.67 -8.77
CA GLY A 522 43.49 -4.26 -9.65
C GLY A 522 43.25 -5.69 -10.11
N HIS A 523 42.33 -6.44 -9.49
CA HIS A 523 42.02 -7.81 -9.89
C HIS A 523 41.27 -7.86 -11.23
N VAL A 524 41.48 -8.92 -12.01
CA VAL A 524 40.92 -9.04 -13.36
C VAL A 524 40.07 -10.31 -13.48
N TYR A 525 38.84 -10.17 -13.96
CA TYR A 525 37.90 -11.27 -14.11
C TYR A 525 37.65 -11.62 -15.58
N CYS A 526 37.22 -12.86 -15.82
CA CYS A 526 36.59 -13.24 -17.07
C CYS A 526 35.16 -12.66 -17.11
N MET A 527 34.72 -12.07 -18.23
CA MET A 527 33.38 -11.47 -18.32
C MET A 527 32.26 -12.45 -17.90
N PRO A 528 32.21 -13.72 -18.39
CA PRO A 528 31.18 -14.67 -17.95
C PRO A 528 31.18 -14.92 -16.43
N CYS A 529 32.36 -15.08 -15.85
CA CYS A 529 32.54 -15.32 -14.42
C CYS A 529 31.98 -14.16 -13.58
N LEU A 530 32.29 -12.93 -13.99
CA LEU A 530 31.83 -11.74 -13.31
C LEU A 530 30.33 -11.51 -13.51
N GLN A 531 29.79 -11.82 -14.69
CA GLN A 531 28.34 -11.82 -14.92
C GLN A 531 27.64 -12.81 -13.99
N HIS A 532 28.13 -14.04 -13.84
CA HIS A 532 27.54 -15.02 -12.92
C HIS A 532 27.59 -14.55 -11.46
N LEU A 533 28.72 -13.96 -11.03
CA LEU A 533 28.86 -13.37 -9.70
C LEU A 533 27.79 -12.29 -9.47
N LEU A 534 27.66 -11.35 -10.41
CA LEU A 534 26.69 -10.25 -10.32
C LEU A 534 25.23 -10.72 -10.36
N HIS A 535 24.89 -11.71 -11.20
CA HIS A 535 23.55 -12.29 -11.23
C HIS A 535 23.19 -12.93 -9.90
N LYS A 536 24.15 -13.61 -9.25
CA LYS A 536 23.93 -14.27 -7.97
C LYS A 536 23.76 -13.28 -6.81
N SER A 537 24.37 -12.10 -6.88
CA SER A 537 24.22 -11.04 -5.88
C SER A 537 22.80 -10.43 -5.87
N ALA A 538 22.02 -10.57 -6.94
CA ALA A 538 20.62 -10.15 -6.95
C ALA A 538 19.73 -11.16 -6.20
N GLY A 539 18.68 -10.67 -5.54
CA GLY A 539 17.68 -11.50 -4.87
C GLY A 539 17.54 -11.25 -3.37
N LEU A 540 17.10 -12.29 -2.65
CA LEU A 540 16.60 -12.19 -1.28
C LEU A 540 17.68 -11.82 -0.26
N HIS A 541 18.84 -12.45 -0.40
CA HIS A 541 20.02 -12.22 0.42
C HIS A 541 20.99 -11.33 -0.34
N PHE A 542 20.47 -10.21 -0.85
CA PHE A 542 21.32 -9.23 -1.52
C PHE A 542 22.45 -8.84 -0.56
N VAL A 543 23.66 -9.06 -1.03
CA VAL A 543 24.89 -8.52 -0.46
C VAL A 543 25.53 -7.73 -1.59
N PRO A 544 26.05 -6.52 -1.31
CA PRO A 544 26.80 -5.77 -2.32
C PRO A 544 27.83 -6.71 -2.99
N PRO A 545 27.82 -6.82 -4.32
CA PRO A 545 28.76 -7.68 -5.03
C PRO A 545 30.17 -7.17 -4.75
N ARG A 546 31.06 -8.05 -4.27
CA ARG A 546 32.44 -7.69 -3.88
C ARG A 546 33.46 -8.47 -4.67
N CYS A 547 34.69 -7.95 -4.71
CA CYS A 547 35.85 -8.70 -5.15
C CYS A 547 36.00 -9.96 -4.28
N ILE A 548 36.09 -11.15 -4.88
CA ILE A 548 36.30 -12.41 -4.15
C ILE A 548 37.73 -12.95 -4.31
N ALA A 549 38.63 -12.16 -4.90
CA ALA A 549 40.01 -12.56 -5.06
C ALA A 549 40.67 -12.70 -3.69
N SER A 550 41.16 -13.90 -3.38
CA SER A 550 42.05 -14.11 -2.25
C SER A 550 43.37 -13.41 -2.54
N SER A 551 43.94 -12.70 -1.57
CA SER A 551 45.26 -12.09 -1.69
C SER A 551 46.31 -13.20 -1.88
N SER A 552 46.63 -13.52 -3.13
CA SER A 552 47.80 -14.32 -3.46
C SER A 552 48.71 -13.51 -4.37
N LEU A 553 49.93 -13.24 -3.85
CA LEU A 553 51.13 -12.65 -4.48
C LEU A 553 51.16 -11.11 -4.42
N SER A 554 52.22 -10.41 -4.03
CA SER A 554 53.61 -10.75 -3.66
C SER A 554 54.20 -9.59 -2.84
N SER A 555 55.10 -9.89 -1.93
CA SER A 555 55.77 -9.00 -0.98
C SER A 555 56.78 -8.01 -1.61
N SER A 556 56.36 -7.15 -2.55
CA SER A 556 57.26 -6.17 -3.17
C SER A 556 56.61 -4.87 -3.64
N SER A 557 55.49 -4.47 -3.02
CA SER A 557 55.03 -3.08 -3.09
C SER A 557 54.55 -2.67 -1.70
N GLU A 558 55.13 -1.59 -1.18
CA GLU A 558 54.94 -1.06 0.18
C GLU A 558 53.52 -0.47 0.43
N TYR A 559 52.56 -0.75 -0.45
CA TYR A 559 51.17 -0.31 -0.37
C TYR A 559 50.22 -1.35 -0.99
N ILE A 560 49.84 -2.39 -0.22
CA ILE A 560 48.61 -3.16 -0.48
C ILE A 560 47.84 -3.27 0.85
N PRO A 561 46.86 -2.39 1.13
CA PRO A 561 46.03 -2.50 2.31
C PRO A 561 44.84 -3.44 2.09
N LEU A 562 44.52 -4.21 3.14
CA LEU A 562 43.27 -4.94 3.41
C LEU A 562 42.81 -6.01 2.39
N GLU A 563 42.13 -7.03 2.91
CA GLU A 563 41.57 -8.14 2.14
C GLU A 563 40.68 -7.58 1.01
N CYS A 564 40.97 -7.93 -0.27
CA CYS A 564 40.18 -7.44 -1.43
C CYS A 564 38.67 -7.70 -1.27
N GLY A 565 38.33 -8.73 -0.47
CA GLY A 565 36.99 -9.13 -0.04
C GLY A 565 36.07 -8.01 0.45
N GLU A 566 36.61 -6.85 0.81
CA GLU A 566 35.84 -5.69 1.28
C GLU A 566 35.52 -4.66 0.18
N HIS A 567 36.12 -4.77 -1.00
CA HIS A 567 35.90 -3.84 -2.10
C HIS A 567 34.66 -4.21 -2.93
N ASP A 568 33.66 -3.33 -2.91
CA ASP A 568 32.47 -3.45 -3.75
C ASP A 568 32.82 -3.35 -5.25
N ILE A 569 32.10 -4.10 -6.08
CA ILE A 569 32.21 -4.06 -7.53
C ILE A 569 31.66 -2.72 -8.03
N PRO A 570 32.46 -1.95 -8.80
CA PRO A 570 32.02 -0.64 -9.27
C PRO A 570 30.76 -0.69 -10.13
N TYR A 571 29.85 0.28 -9.97
CA TYR A 571 28.57 0.35 -10.65
C TYR A 571 28.74 0.49 -12.16
N HIS A 572 29.77 1.20 -12.63
CA HIS A 572 30.04 1.27 -14.07
C HIS A 572 30.36 -0.13 -14.65
N ILE A 573 31.04 -1.00 -13.90
CA ILE A 573 31.27 -2.40 -14.28
C ILE A 573 29.94 -3.17 -14.33
N ILE A 574 29.09 -2.99 -13.32
CA ILE A 574 27.74 -3.58 -13.29
C ILE A 574 26.90 -3.11 -14.49
N ARG A 575 26.94 -1.80 -14.79
CA ARG A 575 26.21 -1.15 -15.88
C ARG A 575 26.61 -1.70 -17.24
N ASP A 576 27.90 -1.93 -17.43
CA ASP A 576 28.48 -2.31 -18.71
C ASP A 576 28.43 -3.83 -18.94
N LEU A 577 28.41 -4.64 -17.87
CA LEU A 577 28.39 -6.10 -17.96
C LEU A 577 26.99 -6.73 -17.89
N LEU A 578 26.06 -6.14 -17.14
CA LEU A 578 24.72 -6.72 -16.99
C LEU A 578 23.74 -6.16 -18.05
N PRO A 579 22.91 -7.03 -18.64
CA PRO A 579 21.74 -6.59 -19.39
C PRO A 579 20.83 -5.71 -18.53
N THR A 580 20.08 -4.81 -19.15
CA THR A 580 19.19 -3.85 -18.45
C THR A 580 18.28 -4.52 -17.42
N VAL A 581 17.63 -5.63 -17.78
CA VAL A 581 16.72 -6.37 -16.89
C VAL A 581 17.44 -6.92 -15.65
N ALA A 582 18.63 -7.51 -15.83
CA ALA A 582 19.43 -8.05 -14.72
C ALA A 582 19.96 -6.94 -13.80
N LYS A 583 20.38 -5.82 -14.40
CA LYS A 583 20.80 -4.61 -13.67
C LYS A 583 19.66 -4.02 -12.83
N GLU A 584 18.46 -3.90 -13.39
CA GLU A 584 17.28 -3.43 -12.67
C GLU A 584 16.91 -4.37 -11.51
N ALA A 585 16.98 -5.70 -11.72
CA ALA A 585 16.75 -6.68 -10.67
C ALA A 585 17.78 -6.57 -9.52
N LEU A 586 19.06 -6.33 -9.83
CA LEU A 586 20.11 -6.11 -8.83
C LEU A 586 19.85 -4.84 -8.02
N LEU A 587 19.59 -3.70 -8.68
CA LEU A 587 19.30 -2.42 -8.01
C LEU A 587 18.01 -2.48 -7.17
N ARG A 588 16.99 -3.17 -7.66
CA ARG A 588 15.75 -3.42 -6.92
C ARG A 588 16.01 -4.26 -5.66
N SER A 589 16.87 -5.28 -5.77
CA SER A 589 17.27 -6.11 -4.62
C SER A 589 18.06 -5.31 -3.59
N ALA A 590 19.00 -4.47 -4.05
CA ALA A 590 19.77 -3.56 -3.21
C ALA A 590 18.87 -2.57 -2.45
N PHE A 591 17.90 -1.96 -3.14
CA PHE A 591 16.91 -1.08 -2.52
C PHE A 591 16.06 -1.80 -1.48
N LEU A 592 15.50 -2.97 -1.81
CA LEU A 592 14.68 -3.74 -0.88
C LEU A 592 15.47 -4.17 0.37
N ALA A 593 16.72 -4.60 0.20
CA ALA A 593 17.60 -4.91 1.32
C ALA A 593 17.86 -3.68 2.21
N HIS A 594 18.12 -2.52 1.60
CA HIS A 594 18.33 -1.26 2.31
C HIS A 594 17.10 -0.82 3.12
N VAL A 595 15.90 -0.93 2.55
CA VAL A 595 14.63 -0.60 3.23
C VAL A 595 14.34 -1.58 4.36
N ARG A 596 14.50 -2.89 4.13
CA ARG A 596 14.26 -3.92 5.16
C ARG A 596 15.24 -3.86 6.33
N ALA A 597 16.47 -3.41 6.08
CA ALA A 597 17.48 -3.23 7.11
C ALA A 597 17.25 -2.00 8.01
N ARG A 598 16.27 -1.15 7.67
CA ARG A 598 15.92 0.06 8.43
C ARG A 598 14.40 0.18 8.64
N PRO A 599 13.78 -0.80 9.31
CA PRO A 599 12.34 -0.83 9.51
C PRO A 599 11.82 0.31 10.39
N GLU A 600 12.68 1.06 11.08
CA GLU A 600 12.34 2.28 11.83
C GLU A 600 12.32 3.55 10.98
N GLU A 601 13.00 3.53 9.82
CA GLU A 601 13.13 4.67 8.91
C GLU A 601 12.15 4.56 7.74
N PHE A 602 12.11 3.38 7.11
CA PHE A 602 11.34 3.15 5.89
C PHE A 602 10.21 2.14 6.08
N PHE A 603 9.08 2.45 5.45
CA PHE A 603 7.86 1.67 5.57
C PHE A 603 7.23 1.44 4.20
N PHE A 604 6.71 0.24 4.00
CA PHE A 604 5.90 -0.05 2.82
C PHE A 604 4.45 0.35 3.03
N CYS A 605 3.77 0.82 1.99
CA CYS A 605 2.32 1.00 2.02
C CYS A 605 1.64 -0.32 2.48
N PRO A 606 0.71 -0.26 3.46
CA PRO A 606 0.01 -1.45 3.97
C PRO A 606 -0.98 -2.02 2.96
N THR A 607 -1.41 -1.21 1.97
CA THR A 607 -2.34 -1.62 0.91
C THR A 607 -1.77 -2.81 0.13
N PRO A 608 -2.56 -3.89 -0.09
CA PRO A 608 -2.14 -5.03 -0.90
C PRO A 608 -1.64 -4.61 -2.29
N HIS A 609 -0.53 -5.19 -2.75
CA HIS A 609 0.09 -4.93 -4.06
C HIS A 609 0.61 -3.50 -4.31
N CYS A 610 0.46 -2.57 -3.36
CA CYS A 610 0.98 -1.22 -3.51
C CYS A 610 2.46 -1.18 -3.10
N GLU A 611 3.36 -1.04 -4.06
CA GLU A 611 4.81 -1.11 -3.80
C GLU A 611 5.37 0.10 -3.04
N THR A 612 4.68 1.24 -3.02
CA THR A 612 5.17 2.50 -2.44
C THR A 612 5.88 2.36 -1.10
N VAL A 613 7.07 2.93 -1.02
CA VAL A 613 7.81 3.13 0.23
C VAL A 613 7.66 4.60 0.67
N TYR A 614 7.47 4.80 1.97
CA TYR A 614 7.44 6.09 2.62
C TYR A 614 8.39 6.09 3.82
N ARG A 615 8.80 7.28 4.25
CA ARG A 615 9.63 7.46 5.44
C ARG A 615 8.75 7.86 6.62
N GLY A 616 8.97 7.28 7.79
CA GLY A 616 8.26 7.69 9.01
C GLY A 616 8.72 9.07 9.46
N VAL A 617 7.80 9.86 10.03
CA VAL A 617 8.20 11.09 10.74
C VAL A 617 8.82 10.65 12.06
N ALA A 618 10.07 11.04 12.31
CA ALA A 618 10.79 10.67 13.53
C ALA A 618 9.98 11.07 14.77
N ASP A 619 9.78 10.11 15.66
CA ASP A 619 9.06 10.26 16.93
C ASP A 619 9.95 11.12 17.84
N ASP A 620 9.81 12.45 17.82
CA ASP A 620 10.51 13.32 18.78
C ASP A 620 9.86 13.22 20.15
N ARG A 621 10.03 12.06 20.79
CA ARG A 621 9.71 11.84 22.21
C ARG A 621 10.71 12.55 23.14
N SER A 622 11.70 13.24 22.58
CA SER A 622 12.84 13.86 23.27
C SER A 622 12.67 15.37 23.48
N SER A 623 11.79 16.05 22.74
CA SER A 623 11.36 17.41 23.08
C SER A 623 10.27 17.32 24.15
N GLY A 624 10.67 17.50 25.42
CA GLY A 624 9.83 17.41 26.62
C GLY A 624 8.71 18.46 26.74
N HIS A 625 7.93 18.68 25.69
CA HIS A 625 6.71 19.47 25.69
C HIS A 625 5.51 18.52 25.79
N GLY A 626 5.18 18.16 27.04
CA GLY A 626 4.02 17.34 27.39
C GLY A 626 2.70 18.06 27.12
N GLY A 627 2.35 18.21 25.85
CA GLY A 627 0.98 18.49 25.41
C GLY A 627 0.21 17.19 25.26
N SER A 628 -0.81 16.98 26.10
CA SER A 628 -1.78 15.90 25.95
C SER A 628 -2.52 16.03 24.62
N GLY A 629 -2.19 15.17 23.65
CA GLY A 629 -2.84 15.11 22.33
C GLY A 629 -1.83 15.14 21.19
N GLN A 630 -1.11 14.04 20.97
CA GLN A 630 -0.18 13.93 19.85
C GLN A 630 -0.99 13.78 18.54
N GLU A 631 -1.09 14.85 17.75
CA GLU A 631 -1.73 14.85 16.43
C GLU A 631 -1.01 13.85 15.50
N VAL A 632 -1.59 12.67 15.29
CA VAL A 632 -0.98 11.67 14.41
C VAL A 632 -1.34 11.96 12.95
N TYR A 633 -0.38 12.50 12.22
CA TYR A 633 -0.50 12.79 10.80
C TYR A 633 -0.86 11.54 9.98
N ALA A 634 -1.69 11.73 8.94
CA ALA A 634 -2.01 10.68 7.98
C ALA A 634 -1.24 10.92 6.67
N TYR A 635 -0.64 9.88 6.12
CA TYR A 635 0.00 9.88 4.81
C TYR A 635 -0.94 9.34 3.72
N ARG A 636 -1.24 10.12 2.69
CA ARG A 636 -1.95 9.68 1.49
C ARG A 636 -0.94 9.11 0.49
N CYS A 637 -1.03 7.82 0.23
CA CYS A 637 -0.15 7.14 -0.72
C CYS A 637 -0.34 7.69 -2.15
N PRO A 638 0.72 8.09 -2.87
CA PRO A 638 0.63 8.63 -4.23
C PRO A 638 0.20 7.57 -5.27
N THR A 639 0.48 6.29 -5.00
CA THR A 639 0.19 5.19 -5.94
C THR A 639 -1.23 4.68 -5.76
N CYS A 640 -1.62 4.28 -4.53
CA CYS A 640 -2.94 3.69 -4.28
C CYS A 640 -3.95 4.64 -3.65
N ARG A 641 -3.55 5.86 -3.29
CA ARG A 641 -4.38 6.88 -2.61
C ARG A 641 -4.90 6.49 -1.22
N ALA A 642 -4.52 5.32 -0.70
CA ALA A 642 -4.86 4.93 0.66
C ALA A 642 -4.22 5.88 1.67
N LYS A 643 -4.98 6.22 2.70
CA LYS A 643 -4.49 6.96 3.87
C LYS A 643 -3.83 5.99 4.82
N VAL A 644 -2.65 6.34 5.31
CA VAL A 644 -1.80 5.53 6.19
C VAL A 644 -1.52 6.36 7.44
N CYS A 645 -1.76 5.80 8.63
CA CYS A 645 -1.40 6.44 9.88
C CYS A 645 0.13 6.53 10.00
N ALA A 646 0.69 7.72 10.18
CA ALA A 646 2.15 7.89 10.31
C ALA A 646 2.70 7.29 11.62
N GLY A 647 1.87 7.19 12.67
CA GLY A 647 2.25 6.63 13.96
C GLY A 647 2.35 5.10 13.98
N CYS A 648 1.29 4.39 13.57
CA CYS A 648 1.25 2.92 13.58
C CYS A 648 1.54 2.26 12.23
N GLN A 649 1.69 3.06 11.15
CA GLN A 649 2.02 2.61 9.80
C GLN A 649 0.99 1.64 9.19
N GLN A 650 -0.25 1.72 9.67
CA GLN A 650 -1.41 0.97 9.15
C GLN A 650 -2.32 1.88 8.33
N GLU A 651 -3.34 1.30 7.68
CA GLU A 651 -4.43 2.10 7.10
C GLU A 651 -5.00 3.05 8.16
N TYR A 652 -5.20 4.31 7.78
CA TYR A 652 -5.63 5.37 8.68
C TYR A 652 -6.92 5.00 9.42
N HIS A 653 -6.91 5.19 10.73
CA HIS A 653 -8.02 4.85 11.63
C HIS A 653 -8.67 6.14 12.16
N GLU A 654 -9.74 6.56 11.49
CA GLU A 654 -10.52 7.75 11.88
C GLU A 654 -11.11 7.58 13.29
N GLY A 655 -11.05 8.63 14.11
CA GLY A 655 -11.66 8.64 15.46
C GLY A 655 -10.93 7.88 16.56
N ALA A 656 -9.78 7.25 16.28
CA ALA A 656 -8.99 6.50 17.26
C ALA A 656 -7.65 7.19 17.55
N GLU A 657 -7.28 7.30 18.83
CA GLU A 657 -5.89 7.60 19.20
C GLU A 657 -4.98 6.47 18.74
N CYS A 658 -3.85 6.82 18.12
CA CYS A 658 -2.88 5.85 17.67
C CYS A 658 -2.16 5.22 18.87
N THR A 659 -2.55 4.00 19.27
CA THR A 659 -1.77 3.23 20.24
C THR A 659 -0.58 2.58 19.53
N ALA A 660 0.54 3.31 19.46
CA ALA A 660 1.78 2.85 18.80
C ALA A 660 2.30 1.47 19.30
N SER A 661 1.80 0.97 20.44
CA SER A 661 2.20 -0.32 21.03
C SER A 661 1.77 -1.58 20.26
N MET A 662 1.02 -1.45 19.15
CA MET A 662 0.70 -2.61 18.30
C MET A 662 1.81 -2.98 17.30
N VAL A 663 2.79 -2.10 17.08
CA VAL A 663 3.91 -2.34 16.15
C VAL A 663 5.11 -3.00 16.85
N SER A 664 5.30 -2.76 18.14
CA SER A 664 6.48 -3.20 18.91
C SER A 664 6.48 -4.66 19.38
N ARG A 665 5.51 -5.49 18.98
CA ARG A 665 5.47 -6.93 19.33
C ARG A 665 5.98 -7.86 18.23
N CYS A 666 6.38 -7.34 17.08
CA CYS A 666 6.91 -8.14 15.97
C CYS A 666 8.07 -7.44 15.26
N SER A 667 8.99 -6.83 16.02
CA SER A 667 10.37 -6.60 15.56
C SER A 667 11.11 -7.93 15.48
#